data_AF-A0AAE3KWW2-F1
#
_entry.id   AF-A0AAE3KWW2-F1
#
_cell.length_a   1.000
_cell.length_b   1.000
_cell.length_c   1.000
_cell.angle_alpha   90.00
_cell.angle_beta   90.00
_cell.angle_gamma   90.00
#
_symmetry.space_group_name_H-M   'P 1'
#
loop_
_entity.id
_entity.type
_entity.pdbx_description
1 polymer ?
#
loop_
_entity_poly.entity_id
_entity_poly.type
_entity_poly.pdbx_seq_one_letter_code
_entity_poly.pdbx_strand_id
1 'polypeptide(L)'
;MKTCLTYMFLLLSIQGFAQKLKYRIEHIGAEQGLSQGSVYAMYKDPNGHMWFGTLDGLNFWNGKTMKVYRPSSKDKFSIEGIDIKKIIGFRTNDLLIGTENCLNIYDSEKGRFRKIYFRNSTGQIIKSEVFPIGVVRNDVTLWLSGVGLIKYNFDTKKQTILVAENRFRTDYFSNINTTQNDLGDNVWLHTEEGLLRYDAKTKKLSYFFSKNQKNIVGKPVEIVKIHVDGHNIWLATFDGFIKFDSKTLAVQKWTDFAKNRPIGHVFDIDSDKSGNVWLGTERNGLLCFDTKSETFEQISNKGSFSNFKLHNDEISHIYIDPDGIIWANTDPYGVDKIQILPGNFGTYKLNLEGKLPESMQNFSIRSVVKDQNVMWLGTQQSGVWRVNATDFSIIDGFYNLNAKVIPSNTIRYMLKDQLGTLWLGTSEGLAYFQNGKFVEVTGSQNKMSKKFIRVLEEFGNDIWIGTEEGIFVLDKRTKRAEAANLFENKRITLLEFLSKDTLMVGIYNEGFFEVTSSDGFKSFKINRLISNCIPTSFLRQKDELWVGTSNGLANISLKTKKIKWITREDGLPSEFIYAIEPDKFQNLWLSTNKGIVKFEPKNNHEFHSFNINDGLQGFEFNGYCSFNDSTNGRLYFGGINGLNYFNPADINTVGNNNVNVLTEEILKLRPRNISYYSDSKSLYNKPNPSDSNFLAKFKFYKGLIPNFSYTPNDVWLRFTFKNKVNKSWFFELDNPRLSQVEIWLYERNQLILYKKSGDKVPLNKYELKSPNPIFKLDMIENQDYVMYIKGSSTRDVKFPILIWEENELLEQLGSNKLIWGIYLGFIILISLYNIFLWITIKEFTYLYYSLYIILFGAFQLTLYGFGFQYVWSNSWFNEVAYIVFLFVSNVFLIFFTDSFLDLKKQYGKPWLIAKRVLLFWSVSNALLSLFYFRYWHNYFAIASGMMFSFTFVAIAIDYYLKKLIIIYYYGLATFFLVIASMIVGFQNLGWIEPLYQDKIIMAGSMLEIILFSVALGYKFRQNQLEKERQQMLRNQISGNLHDDLAASLSSLTMYTELSKRKLDLPQNELLERFERISFKSREILGKVREAVYELNPKNDQEEEWLERIVNFGKDIFESKNIEFRALIPEGFDSKSVVSEHRREIFLIFKEAMNNAAKYSEATTVIFEVKKMIGAKEFRLKDDGKGIETTRMDAGNGLSNMKERAKKMNAQLLINTKNGTEIILITK
;
A
#
# COMPACT_ATOMS: atom_id res chain seq x y z
N MET A 1 -56.42 34.86 11.83
CA MET A 1 -56.17 33.78 10.86
C MET A 1 -54.88 33.98 10.06
N LYS A 2 -54.65 35.12 9.40
CA LYS A 2 -53.40 35.39 8.66
C LYS A 2 -52.13 35.31 9.52
N THR A 3 -52.15 35.85 10.74
CA THR A 3 -51.01 35.78 11.69
C THR A 3 -50.72 34.36 12.17
N CYS A 4 -51.74 33.55 12.49
CA CYS A 4 -51.54 32.12 12.80
C CYS A 4 -51.02 31.33 11.60
N LEU A 5 -51.46 31.64 10.37
CA LEU A 5 -50.92 31.02 9.15
C LEU A 5 -49.47 31.43 8.89
N THR A 6 -49.07 32.65 9.27
CA THR A 6 -47.67 33.10 9.12
C THR A 6 -46.77 32.41 10.14
N TYR A 7 -47.23 32.23 11.37
CA TYR A 7 -46.52 31.42 12.38
C TYR A 7 -46.50 29.93 12.04
N MET A 8 -47.56 29.37 11.46
CA MET A 8 -47.55 28.00 10.93
C MET A 8 -46.59 27.84 9.75
N PHE A 9 -46.50 28.81 8.84
CA PHE A 9 -45.53 28.76 7.73
C PHE A 9 -44.08 28.93 8.21
N LEU A 10 -43.84 29.76 9.23
CA LEU A 10 -42.53 29.88 9.88
C LEU A 10 -42.16 28.61 10.64
N LEU A 11 -43.09 27.96 11.33
CA LEU A 11 -42.87 26.66 11.99
C LEU A 11 -42.71 25.50 10.99
N LEU A 12 -43.38 25.55 9.83
CA LEU A 12 -43.20 24.58 8.73
C LEU A 12 -41.90 24.81 7.94
N SER A 13 -41.31 26.01 8.00
CA SER A 13 -39.99 26.30 7.45
C SER A 13 -38.83 25.92 8.39
N ILE A 14 -39.14 25.51 9.62
CA ILE A 14 -38.22 24.75 10.48
C ILE A 14 -38.46 23.26 10.20
N GLN A 15 -38.32 22.85 8.93
CA GLN A 15 -37.74 21.53 8.73
C GLN A 15 -36.32 21.68 9.23
N GLY A 16 -36.07 21.22 10.45
CA GLY A 16 -34.72 20.97 10.90
C GLY A 16 -34.04 20.20 9.79
N PHE A 17 -33.05 20.81 9.14
CA PHE A 17 -32.13 20.07 8.31
C PHE A 17 -31.48 19.09 9.28
N ALA A 18 -32.01 17.87 9.34
CA ALA A 18 -31.33 16.78 9.98
C ALA A 18 -29.94 16.78 9.36
N GLN A 19 -28.92 17.06 10.19
CA GLN A 19 -27.55 16.88 9.76
C GLN A 19 -27.47 15.44 9.33
N LYS A 20 -27.28 15.23 8.02
CA LYS A 20 -27.10 13.90 7.45
C LYS A 20 -26.03 13.21 8.28
N LEU A 21 -26.36 12.05 8.87
CA LEU A 21 -25.40 11.34 9.71
C LEU A 21 -24.17 11.09 8.86
N LYS A 22 -23.02 11.57 9.33
CA LYS A 22 -21.78 11.37 8.61
C LYS A 22 -21.19 10.08 9.11
N TYR A 23 -20.99 9.15 8.20
CA TYR A 23 -20.41 7.86 8.52
C TYR A 23 -18.95 7.82 8.08
N ARG A 24 -18.10 7.08 8.79
CA ARG A 24 -16.78 6.68 8.32
C ARG A 24 -16.80 5.18 8.11
N ILE A 25 -16.37 4.73 6.94
CA ILE A 25 -16.38 3.33 6.53
C ILE A 25 -14.94 2.85 6.38
N GLU A 26 -14.60 1.78 7.11
CA GLU A 26 -13.32 1.08 7.05
C GLU A 26 -13.57 -0.37 6.65
N HIS A 27 -12.82 -0.90 5.68
CA HIS A 27 -13.05 -2.26 5.18
C HIS A 27 -12.04 -3.25 5.71
N ILE A 28 -12.54 -4.45 5.99
CA ILE A 28 -11.78 -5.60 6.47
C ILE A 28 -12.11 -6.78 5.57
N GLY A 29 -11.19 -7.09 4.66
CA GLY A 29 -11.28 -8.21 3.72
C GLY A 29 -10.09 -9.15 3.81
N ALA A 30 -9.88 -9.94 2.75
CA ALA A 30 -8.81 -10.93 2.68
C ALA A 30 -7.40 -10.31 2.81
N GLU A 31 -7.21 -9.07 2.33
CA GLU A 31 -5.94 -8.34 2.43
C GLU A 31 -5.53 -8.05 3.89
N GLN A 32 -6.50 -7.90 4.79
CA GLN A 32 -6.28 -7.72 6.23
C GLN A 32 -6.19 -9.06 6.98
N GLY A 33 -6.25 -10.19 6.26
CA GLY A 33 -6.06 -11.54 6.78
C GLY A 33 -7.36 -12.32 7.07
N LEU A 34 -8.53 -11.80 6.68
CA LEU A 34 -9.80 -12.51 6.79
C LEU A 34 -9.77 -13.79 5.94
N SER A 35 -10.24 -14.93 6.48
CA SER A 35 -10.19 -16.22 5.77
C SER A 35 -11.03 -16.25 4.49
N GLN A 36 -12.20 -15.59 4.52
CA GLN A 36 -13.14 -15.50 3.41
C GLN A 36 -13.99 -14.23 3.57
N GLY A 37 -14.34 -13.56 2.47
CA GLY A 37 -15.14 -12.32 2.51
C GLY A 37 -16.61 -12.52 2.92
N SER A 38 -17.18 -13.71 2.71
CA SER A 38 -18.52 -14.03 3.19
C SER A 38 -18.46 -14.45 4.68
N VAL A 39 -19.08 -13.63 5.52
CA VAL A 39 -19.08 -13.66 6.99
C VAL A 39 -20.53 -13.77 7.40
N TYR A 40 -20.86 -14.88 8.03
CA TYR A 40 -22.23 -15.28 8.38
C TYR A 40 -22.55 -15.08 9.86
N ALA A 41 -21.52 -14.88 10.68
CA ALA A 41 -21.65 -14.61 12.11
C ALA A 41 -20.64 -13.56 12.55
N MET A 42 -21.08 -12.60 13.35
CA MET A 42 -20.23 -11.57 13.93
C MET A 42 -20.53 -11.42 15.41
N TYR A 43 -19.49 -11.23 16.22
CA TYR A 43 -19.63 -11.00 17.65
C TYR A 43 -18.46 -10.17 18.19
N LYS A 44 -18.77 -9.17 19.02
CA LYS A 44 -17.76 -8.40 19.76
C LYS A 44 -17.62 -8.96 21.16
N ASP A 45 -16.42 -9.40 21.52
CA ASP A 45 -16.15 -9.85 22.88
C ASP A 45 -16.03 -8.67 23.86
N PRO A 46 -16.15 -8.91 25.18
CA PRO A 46 -16.07 -7.84 26.18
C PRO A 46 -14.71 -7.13 26.27
N ASN A 47 -13.65 -7.69 25.68
CA ASN A 47 -12.35 -7.04 25.57
C ASN A 47 -12.25 -6.12 24.34
N GLY A 48 -13.32 -6.03 23.55
CA GLY A 48 -13.42 -5.18 22.37
C GLY A 48 -12.90 -5.80 21.08
N HIS A 49 -12.57 -7.10 21.07
CA HIS A 49 -12.17 -7.79 19.85
C HIS A 49 -13.37 -8.29 19.06
N MET A 50 -13.21 -8.35 17.75
CA MET A 50 -14.23 -8.87 16.85
C MET A 50 -13.96 -10.31 16.46
N TRP A 51 -15.03 -11.08 16.36
CA TRP A 51 -15.02 -12.46 15.91
C TRP A 51 -15.91 -12.60 14.68
N PHE A 52 -15.36 -13.15 13.59
CA PHE A 52 -16.06 -13.33 12.31
C PHE A 52 -16.11 -14.82 11.94
N GLY A 53 -17.32 -15.37 11.83
CA GLY A 53 -17.57 -16.72 11.36
C GLY A 53 -17.75 -16.77 9.85
N THR A 54 -17.00 -17.64 9.18
CA THR A 54 -17.02 -17.83 7.71
C THR A 54 -17.23 -19.31 7.37
N LEU A 55 -17.36 -19.64 6.08
CA LEU A 55 -17.31 -21.04 5.62
C LEU A 55 -15.90 -21.64 5.69
N ASP A 56 -14.86 -20.82 5.85
CA ASP A 56 -13.45 -21.22 5.97
C ASP A 56 -12.87 -20.86 7.36
N GLY A 57 -13.66 -21.11 8.41
CA GLY A 57 -13.22 -21.04 9.80
C GLY A 57 -13.60 -19.76 10.53
N LEU A 58 -13.11 -19.68 11.78
CA LEU A 58 -13.39 -18.61 12.73
C LEU A 58 -12.24 -17.60 12.74
N ASN A 59 -12.55 -16.33 12.54
CA ASN A 59 -11.57 -15.25 12.49
C ASN A 59 -11.66 -14.41 13.77
N PHE A 60 -10.50 -14.02 14.30
CA PHE A 60 -10.35 -13.14 15.45
C PHE A 60 -9.60 -11.88 15.03
N TRP A 61 -10.18 -10.73 15.29
CA TRP A 61 -9.66 -9.42 14.93
C TRP A 61 -9.52 -8.54 16.16
N ASN A 62 -8.27 -8.15 16.46
CA ASN A 62 -7.96 -7.30 17.61
C ASN A 62 -7.88 -5.80 17.29
N GLY A 63 -8.33 -5.38 16.11
CA GLY A 63 -8.20 -3.99 15.63
C GLY A 63 -6.95 -3.72 14.79
N LYS A 64 -5.97 -4.64 14.73
CA LYS A 64 -4.75 -4.50 13.92
C LYS A 64 -4.37 -5.75 13.14
N THR A 65 -4.58 -6.94 13.70
CA THR A 65 -4.15 -8.22 13.15
C THR A 65 -5.28 -9.23 13.18
N MET A 66 -5.39 -10.03 12.12
CA MET A 66 -6.33 -11.15 12.03
C MET A 66 -5.66 -12.46 12.42
N LYS A 67 -6.37 -13.28 13.20
CA LYS A 67 -5.98 -14.67 13.50
C LYS A 67 -7.12 -15.60 13.08
N VAL A 68 -6.80 -16.63 12.31
CA VAL A 68 -7.79 -17.61 11.82
C VAL A 68 -7.65 -18.93 12.57
N TYR A 69 -8.77 -19.44 13.09
CA TYR A 69 -8.89 -20.74 13.75
C TYR A 69 -9.56 -21.74 12.80
N ARG A 70 -8.84 -22.83 12.51
CA ARG A 70 -9.31 -23.94 11.66
C ARG A 70 -9.19 -25.28 12.39
N PRO A 71 -9.98 -26.30 12.00
CA PRO A 71 -9.83 -27.65 12.53
C PRO A 71 -8.46 -28.25 12.23
N SER A 72 -7.91 -28.97 13.21
CA SER A 72 -6.62 -29.66 13.10
C SER A 72 -6.72 -31.05 13.71
N SER A 73 -6.34 -32.07 12.94
CA SER A 73 -6.24 -33.44 13.45
C SER A 73 -5.09 -33.65 14.43
N LYS A 74 -4.10 -32.74 14.44
CA LYS A 74 -2.91 -32.79 15.31
C LYS A 74 -3.15 -32.09 16.65
N ASP A 75 -4.05 -31.12 16.71
CA ASP A 75 -4.35 -30.35 17.92
C ASP A 75 -5.76 -30.65 18.42
N LYS A 76 -5.84 -31.40 19.53
CA LYS A 76 -7.12 -31.73 20.18
C LYS A 76 -7.87 -30.49 20.72
N PHE A 77 -7.19 -29.35 20.87
CA PHE A 77 -7.76 -28.09 21.33
C PHE A 77 -8.11 -27.12 20.18
N SER A 78 -7.99 -27.56 18.91
CA SER A 78 -8.51 -26.78 17.79
C SER A 78 -10.03 -26.78 17.78
N ILE A 79 -10.61 -25.79 17.09
CA ILE A 79 -12.02 -25.78 16.76
C ILE A 79 -12.40 -27.06 15.98
N GLU A 80 -13.63 -27.55 16.15
CA GLU A 80 -14.21 -28.65 15.39
C GLU A 80 -15.30 -28.13 14.45
N GLY A 81 -15.18 -28.47 13.16
CA GLY A 81 -15.99 -27.89 12.10
C GLY A 81 -15.40 -26.58 11.58
N ILE A 82 -15.47 -26.41 10.27
CA ILE A 82 -14.91 -25.26 9.55
C ILE A 82 -15.97 -24.23 9.20
N ASP A 83 -17.23 -24.67 9.04
CA ASP A 83 -18.36 -23.83 8.70
C ASP A 83 -18.96 -23.26 9.99
N ILE A 84 -18.76 -21.96 10.21
CA ILE A 84 -19.19 -21.28 11.42
C ILE A 84 -20.63 -20.78 11.25
N LYS A 85 -21.55 -21.39 12.00
CA LYS A 85 -22.99 -21.09 11.91
C LYS A 85 -23.43 -19.89 12.76
N LYS A 86 -22.93 -19.79 13.99
CA LYS A 86 -23.31 -18.69 14.92
C LYS A 86 -22.31 -18.58 16.07
N ILE A 87 -22.11 -17.35 16.55
CA ILE A 87 -21.22 -17.01 17.66
C ILE A 87 -22.04 -16.25 18.70
N ILE A 88 -22.01 -16.69 19.96
CA ILE A 88 -22.63 -15.97 21.09
C ILE A 88 -21.70 -15.96 22.30
N GLY A 89 -21.83 -14.94 23.16
CA GLY A 89 -21.17 -14.91 24.46
C GLY A 89 -21.76 -15.94 25.43
N PHE A 90 -20.94 -16.42 26.37
CA PHE A 90 -21.37 -17.42 27.36
C PHE A 90 -21.06 -17.03 28.80
N ARG A 91 -19.77 -16.97 29.15
CA ARG A 91 -19.27 -16.50 30.45
C ARG A 91 -18.47 -15.22 30.22
N THR A 92 -17.99 -14.59 31.29
CA THR A 92 -17.39 -13.24 31.29
C THR A 92 -16.53 -12.91 30.07
N ASN A 93 -15.73 -13.85 29.54
CA ASN A 93 -15.00 -13.68 28.29
C ASN A 93 -15.07 -14.88 27.32
N ASP A 94 -15.80 -15.96 27.67
CA ASP A 94 -15.84 -17.18 26.86
C ASP A 94 -16.94 -17.13 25.80
N LEU A 95 -16.70 -17.80 24.68
CA LEU A 95 -17.61 -17.82 23.53
C LEU A 95 -18.14 -19.21 23.24
N LEU A 96 -19.38 -19.27 22.77
CA LEU A 96 -19.96 -20.45 22.16
C LEU A 96 -20.02 -20.27 20.65
N ILE A 97 -19.43 -21.22 19.94
CA ILE A 97 -19.35 -21.24 18.48
C ILE A 97 -20.05 -22.50 17.98
N GLY A 98 -21.17 -22.32 17.31
CA GLY A 98 -21.86 -23.38 16.60
C GLY A 98 -21.23 -23.65 15.24
N THR A 99 -21.02 -24.93 14.92
CA THR A 99 -20.47 -25.36 13.63
C THR A 99 -21.35 -26.43 12.99
N GLU A 100 -21.00 -26.89 11.79
CA GLU A 100 -21.66 -27.98 11.08
C GLU A 100 -21.54 -29.35 11.79
N ASN A 101 -20.66 -29.45 12.79
CA ASN A 101 -20.36 -30.69 13.48
C ASN A 101 -20.78 -30.71 14.95
N CYS A 102 -20.58 -29.61 15.68
CA CYS A 102 -20.79 -29.58 17.14
C CYS A 102 -20.87 -28.16 17.71
N LEU A 103 -21.01 -28.06 19.04
CA LEU A 103 -20.83 -26.82 19.77
C LEU A 103 -19.40 -26.71 20.30
N ASN A 104 -18.70 -25.64 19.95
CA ASN A 104 -17.37 -25.33 20.46
C ASN A 104 -17.46 -24.26 21.55
N ILE A 105 -16.64 -24.38 22.58
CA ILE A 105 -16.43 -23.34 23.59
C ILE A 105 -15.02 -22.82 23.45
N TYR A 106 -14.86 -21.52 23.25
CA TYR A 106 -13.57 -20.87 23.31
C TYR A 106 -13.27 -20.41 24.74
N ASP A 107 -12.25 -21.02 25.35
CA ASP A 107 -11.66 -20.61 26.64
C ASP A 107 -10.73 -19.43 26.35
N SER A 108 -11.16 -18.24 26.76
CA SER A 108 -10.50 -16.97 26.47
C SER A 108 -9.16 -16.80 27.18
N GLU A 109 -9.01 -17.37 28.38
CA GLU A 109 -7.77 -17.30 29.16
C GLU A 109 -6.67 -18.17 28.56
N LYS A 110 -7.03 -19.36 28.05
CA LYS A 110 -6.08 -20.34 27.52
C LYS A 110 -5.93 -20.28 25.99
N GLY A 111 -6.84 -19.59 25.30
CA GLY A 111 -6.90 -19.51 23.85
C GLY A 111 -7.14 -20.87 23.18
N ARG A 112 -8.03 -21.70 23.73
CA ARG A 112 -8.26 -23.09 23.32
C ARG A 112 -9.75 -23.40 23.15
N PHE A 113 -10.08 -24.39 22.30
CA PHE A 113 -11.45 -24.84 22.10
C PHE A 113 -11.77 -26.14 22.85
N ARG A 114 -12.95 -26.18 23.46
CA ARG A 114 -13.56 -27.38 24.04
C ARG A 114 -14.81 -27.77 23.24
N LYS A 115 -14.86 -29.02 22.79
CA LYS A 115 -15.91 -29.56 21.92
C LYS A 115 -17.04 -30.19 22.74
N ILE A 116 -18.29 -29.92 22.40
CA ILE A 116 -19.48 -30.55 22.96
C ILE A 116 -20.30 -31.20 21.86
N TYR A 117 -20.43 -32.51 21.96
CA TYR A 117 -21.26 -33.32 21.09
C TYR A 117 -22.57 -33.68 21.79
N PHE A 118 -23.67 -33.62 21.04
CA PHE A 118 -25.00 -33.95 21.54
C PHE A 118 -25.36 -35.39 21.20
N ARG A 119 -26.36 -35.93 21.90
CA ARG A 119 -26.81 -37.32 21.71
C ARG A 119 -28.26 -37.36 21.24
N ASN A 120 -28.57 -38.32 20.37
CA ASN A 120 -29.95 -38.61 19.97
C ASN A 120 -30.67 -39.44 21.04
N SER A 121 -31.95 -39.74 20.81
CA SER A 121 -32.77 -40.57 21.70
C SER A 121 -32.25 -42.00 21.90
N THR A 122 -31.40 -42.51 21.00
CA THR A 122 -30.75 -43.83 21.11
C THR A 122 -29.35 -43.79 21.77
N GLY A 123 -28.89 -42.60 22.19
CA GLY A 123 -27.62 -42.39 22.88
C GLY A 123 -26.38 -42.21 21.97
N GLN A 124 -26.54 -42.25 20.65
CA GLN A 124 -25.47 -42.03 19.69
C GLN A 124 -25.11 -40.55 19.56
N ILE A 125 -23.83 -40.25 19.31
CA ILE A 125 -23.34 -38.90 19.07
C ILE A 125 -23.89 -38.38 17.73
N ILE A 126 -24.46 -37.18 17.75
CA ILE A 126 -24.92 -36.46 16.57
C ILE A 126 -23.81 -35.49 16.15
N LYS A 127 -23.35 -35.62 14.91
CA LYS A 127 -22.56 -34.59 14.22
C LYS A 127 -23.49 -33.90 13.23
N SER A 128 -24.00 -32.74 13.64
CA SER A 128 -24.91 -31.95 12.83
C SER A 128 -24.75 -30.48 13.16
N GLU A 129 -25.41 -29.64 12.37
CA GLU A 129 -25.34 -28.20 12.52
C GLU A 129 -25.92 -27.76 13.86
N VAL A 130 -25.16 -26.93 14.57
CA VAL A 130 -25.52 -26.39 15.87
C VAL A 130 -25.66 -24.89 15.79
N PHE A 131 -26.82 -24.37 16.17
CA PHE A 131 -27.08 -22.93 16.23
C PHE A 131 -27.35 -22.53 17.68
N PRO A 132 -26.34 -22.04 18.44
CA PRO A 132 -26.57 -21.50 19.76
C PRO A 132 -27.48 -20.26 19.69
N ILE A 133 -28.54 -20.22 20.50
CA ILE A 133 -29.58 -19.19 20.44
C ILE A 133 -29.39 -18.18 21.57
N GLY A 134 -29.21 -18.68 22.79
CA GLY A 134 -29.03 -17.83 23.96
C GLY A 134 -28.64 -18.61 25.21
N VAL A 135 -28.15 -17.86 26.20
CA VAL A 135 -27.58 -18.38 27.44
C VAL A 135 -28.28 -17.74 28.62
N VAL A 136 -28.79 -18.55 29.53
CA VAL A 136 -29.32 -18.09 30.82
C VAL A 136 -28.57 -18.82 31.92
N ARG A 137 -27.66 -18.12 32.61
CA ARG A 137 -26.74 -18.72 33.59
C ARG A 137 -25.88 -19.83 32.95
N ASN A 138 -26.08 -21.09 33.34
CA ASN A 138 -25.40 -22.27 32.77
C ASN A 138 -26.31 -23.11 31.86
N ASP A 139 -27.51 -22.63 31.57
CA ASP A 139 -28.41 -23.24 30.60
C ASP A 139 -28.22 -22.57 29.24
N VAL A 140 -27.92 -23.38 28.21
CA VAL A 140 -27.82 -22.91 26.83
C VAL A 140 -28.99 -23.48 26.04
N THR A 141 -29.71 -22.57 25.39
CA THR A 141 -30.75 -22.93 24.43
C THR A 141 -30.14 -22.89 23.05
N LEU A 142 -30.29 -23.98 22.30
CA LEU A 142 -29.71 -24.11 20.97
C LEU A 142 -30.63 -24.92 20.06
N TRP A 143 -30.50 -24.69 18.75
CA TRP A 143 -31.07 -25.55 17.75
C TRP A 143 -30.04 -26.59 17.31
N LEU A 144 -30.44 -27.86 17.27
CA LEU A 144 -29.64 -28.96 16.78
C LEU A 144 -30.37 -29.62 15.61
N SER A 145 -29.78 -29.55 14.42
CA SER A 145 -30.34 -30.19 13.23
C SER A 145 -30.41 -31.71 13.40
N GLY A 146 -31.52 -32.31 12.99
CA GLY A 146 -31.89 -33.70 13.25
C GLY A 146 -32.55 -33.99 14.61
N VAL A 147 -32.72 -32.99 15.50
CA VAL A 147 -33.34 -33.17 16.83
C VAL A 147 -34.36 -32.09 17.14
N GLY A 148 -34.03 -30.82 16.87
CA GLY A 148 -34.89 -29.65 17.12
C GLY A 148 -34.34 -28.73 18.20
N LEU A 149 -35.25 -27.98 18.85
CA LEU A 149 -34.90 -27.04 19.90
C LEU A 149 -34.57 -27.78 21.19
N ILE A 150 -33.33 -27.65 21.67
CA ILE A 150 -32.89 -28.28 22.91
C ILE A 150 -32.36 -27.26 23.91
N LYS A 151 -32.43 -27.66 25.18
CA LYS A 151 -31.81 -26.97 26.31
C LYS A 151 -30.71 -27.87 26.88
N TYR A 152 -29.51 -27.34 26.99
CA TYR A 152 -28.36 -28.04 27.55
C TYR A 152 -27.83 -27.31 28.79
N ASN A 153 -27.80 -28.01 29.91
CA ASN A 153 -27.26 -27.48 31.16
C ASN A 153 -25.80 -27.91 31.33
N PHE A 154 -24.89 -26.95 31.47
CA PHE A 154 -23.45 -27.20 31.53
C PHE A 154 -22.95 -27.81 32.85
N ASP A 155 -23.67 -27.60 33.95
CA ASP A 155 -23.28 -28.13 35.26
C ASP A 155 -23.66 -29.60 35.40
N THR A 156 -24.90 -29.92 35.04
CA THR A 156 -25.47 -31.28 35.10
C THR A 156 -25.17 -32.12 33.86
N LYS A 157 -24.68 -31.48 32.77
CA LYS A 157 -24.49 -32.06 31.43
C LYS A 157 -25.77 -32.69 30.85
N LYS A 158 -26.93 -32.24 31.32
CA LYS A 158 -28.24 -32.78 30.93
C LYS A 158 -28.75 -32.06 29.68
N GLN A 159 -29.09 -32.85 28.66
CA GLN A 159 -29.82 -32.41 27.47
C GLN A 159 -31.32 -32.61 27.68
N THR A 160 -32.13 -31.59 27.37
CA THR A 160 -33.59 -31.64 27.40
C THR A 160 -34.12 -31.17 26.05
N ILE A 161 -34.94 -31.99 25.38
CA ILE A 161 -35.60 -31.60 24.13
C ILE A 161 -36.81 -30.73 24.50
N LEU A 162 -36.83 -29.48 24.03
CA LEU A 162 -37.92 -28.54 24.25
C LEU A 162 -39.00 -28.67 23.16
N VAL A 163 -38.55 -28.74 21.90
CA VAL A 163 -39.41 -28.95 20.72
C VAL A 163 -38.68 -29.90 19.78
N ALA A 164 -39.28 -31.05 19.52
CA ALA A 164 -38.72 -32.05 18.60
C ALA A 164 -38.90 -31.61 17.13
N GLU A 165 -37.88 -31.85 16.31
CA GLU A 165 -37.87 -31.43 14.90
C GLU A 165 -38.89 -32.16 14.03
N ASN A 166 -39.22 -33.41 14.36
CA ASN A 166 -40.24 -34.20 13.67
C ASN A 166 -41.67 -33.61 13.75
N ARG A 167 -41.86 -32.53 14.52
CA ARG A 167 -43.07 -31.70 14.47
C ARG A 167 -43.11 -30.78 13.25
N PHE A 168 -42.06 -30.75 12.45
CA PHE A 168 -41.87 -29.95 11.25
C PHE A 168 -41.56 -30.87 10.05
N ARG A 169 -41.97 -30.49 8.84
CA ARG A 169 -41.67 -31.27 7.63
C ARG A 169 -40.17 -31.22 7.32
N THR A 170 -39.61 -32.37 6.94
CA THR A 170 -38.16 -32.68 6.98
C THR A 170 -37.33 -32.22 5.78
N ASP A 171 -37.95 -31.73 4.70
CA ASP A 171 -37.27 -31.73 3.40
C ASP A 171 -36.55 -30.42 3.03
N TYR A 172 -36.58 -29.37 3.88
CA TYR A 172 -36.23 -28.00 3.45
C TYR A 172 -35.50 -27.12 4.49
N PHE A 173 -34.78 -27.70 5.46
CA PHE A 173 -34.06 -26.92 6.49
C PHE A 173 -32.68 -26.41 6.00
N SER A 174 -32.67 -25.30 5.27
CA SER A 174 -31.42 -24.54 5.01
C SER A 174 -31.34 -23.19 5.75
N ASN A 175 -32.46 -22.62 6.21
CA ASN A 175 -32.51 -21.27 6.80
C ASN A 175 -33.32 -21.21 8.12
N ILE A 176 -32.77 -21.76 9.20
CA ILE A 176 -33.39 -21.69 10.54
C ILE A 176 -32.90 -20.42 11.25
N ASN A 177 -33.77 -19.40 11.31
CA ASN A 177 -33.51 -18.19 12.07
C ASN A 177 -34.16 -18.25 13.44
N THR A 178 -33.35 -17.95 14.46
CA THR A 178 -33.74 -18.08 15.85
C THR A 178 -33.19 -16.95 16.69
N THR A 179 -34.02 -16.47 17.61
CA THR A 179 -33.65 -15.44 18.58
C THR A 179 -34.39 -15.68 19.89
N GLN A 180 -33.75 -15.33 21.00
CA GLN A 180 -34.30 -15.46 22.34
C GLN A 180 -34.39 -14.06 22.95
N ASN A 181 -35.44 -13.79 23.69
CA ASN A 181 -35.52 -12.53 24.44
C ASN A 181 -34.52 -12.48 25.60
N ASP A 182 -34.16 -11.28 26.07
CA ASP A 182 -33.13 -11.08 27.11
C ASP A 182 -33.41 -11.82 28.44
N LEU A 183 -34.67 -12.12 28.73
CA LEU A 183 -35.10 -12.85 29.94
C LEU A 183 -35.05 -14.38 29.78
N GLY A 184 -34.83 -14.87 28.55
CA GLY A 184 -34.78 -16.30 28.24
C GLY A 184 -36.14 -17.01 28.18
N ASP A 185 -37.23 -16.25 28.33
CA ASP A 185 -38.59 -16.76 28.48
C ASP A 185 -39.24 -17.17 27.15
N ASN A 186 -38.85 -16.55 26.04
CA ASN A 186 -39.43 -16.79 24.73
C ASN A 186 -38.37 -17.02 23.67
N VAL A 187 -38.54 -18.08 22.88
CA VAL A 187 -37.71 -18.39 21.72
C VAL A 187 -38.55 -18.22 20.47
N TRP A 188 -38.12 -17.34 19.57
CA TRP A 188 -38.74 -17.14 18.27
C TRP A 188 -38.00 -17.96 17.22
N LEU A 189 -38.76 -18.65 16.38
CA LEU A 189 -38.27 -19.58 15.37
C LEU A 189 -39.00 -19.30 14.05
N HIS A 190 -38.28 -19.19 12.95
CA HIS A 190 -38.88 -19.26 11.63
C HIS A 190 -38.82 -20.69 11.09
N THR A 191 -39.94 -21.18 10.54
CA THR A 191 -40.05 -22.48 9.86
C THR A 191 -40.87 -22.31 8.59
N GLU A 192 -40.99 -23.36 7.76
CA GLU A 192 -41.89 -23.33 6.59
C GLU A 192 -43.37 -23.09 6.93
N GLU A 193 -43.78 -23.42 8.17
CA GLU A 193 -45.13 -23.10 8.64
C GLU A 193 -45.31 -21.61 8.89
N GLY A 194 -44.23 -20.81 9.03
CA GLY A 194 -44.24 -19.40 9.38
C GLY A 194 -43.43 -19.11 10.65
N LEU A 195 -43.73 -18.00 11.32
CA LEU A 195 -43.09 -17.60 12.56
C LEU A 195 -43.73 -18.31 13.76
N LEU A 196 -42.90 -18.88 14.64
CA LEU A 196 -43.33 -19.52 15.87
C LEU A 196 -42.69 -18.86 17.07
N ARG A 197 -43.42 -18.85 18.18
CA ARG A 197 -42.90 -18.55 19.51
C ARG A 197 -43.07 -19.75 20.41
N TYR A 198 -41.97 -20.21 20.98
CA TYR A 198 -41.94 -21.15 22.09
C TYR A 198 -41.79 -20.38 23.40
N ASP A 199 -42.80 -20.49 24.26
CA ASP A 199 -42.75 -19.94 25.62
C ASP A 199 -42.14 -21.00 26.56
N ALA A 200 -40.97 -20.70 27.13
CA ALA A 200 -40.22 -21.61 27.98
C ALA A 200 -40.89 -21.85 29.34
N LYS A 201 -41.73 -20.91 29.81
CA LYS A 201 -42.46 -21.01 31.08
C LYS A 201 -43.70 -21.89 30.91
N THR A 202 -44.51 -21.62 29.90
CA THR A 202 -45.77 -22.34 29.66
C THR A 202 -45.61 -23.60 28.81
N LYS A 203 -44.45 -23.75 28.14
CA LYS A 203 -44.13 -24.81 27.16
C LYS A 203 -45.12 -24.85 25.98
N LYS A 204 -45.80 -23.73 25.70
CA LYS A 204 -46.77 -23.61 24.60
C LYS A 204 -46.11 -23.03 23.36
N LEU A 205 -46.60 -23.47 22.20
CA LEU A 205 -46.26 -22.94 20.88
C LEU A 205 -47.37 -21.98 20.42
N SER A 206 -46.97 -20.83 19.90
CA SER A 206 -47.83 -19.82 19.31
C SER A 206 -47.36 -19.54 17.88
N TYR A 207 -48.30 -19.38 16.94
CA TYR A 207 -48.03 -19.28 15.51
C TYR A 207 -48.39 -17.87 15.02
N PHE A 208 -47.51 -17.26 14.24
CA PHE A 208 -47.63 -15.91 13.70
C PHE A 208 -47.18 -15.95 12.23
N PHE A 209 -47.79 -15.15 11.35
CA PHE A 209 -47.48 -15.14 9.92
C PHE A 209 -47.38 -16.56 9.34
N SER A 210 -48.32 -17.43 9.75
CA SER A 210 -48.20 -18.88 9.59
C SER A 210 -49.34 -19.49 8.79
N LYS A 211 -49.02 -20.55 8.04
CA LYS A 211 -49.99 -21.41 7.32
C LYS A 211 -50.80 -22.30 8.27
N ASN A 212 -50.40 -22.38 9.54
CA ASN A 212 -51.07 -23.20 10.54
C ASN A 212 -52.48 -22.66 10.84
N GLN A 213 -53.45 -23.56 11.05
CA GLN A 213 -54.83 -23.17 11.40
C GLN A 213 -54.91 -22.35 12.71
N LYS A 214 -53.91 -22.47 13.59
CA LYS A 214 -53.80 -21.74 14.86
C LYS A 214 -53.01 -20.43 14.74
N ASN A 215 -52.84 -19.90 13.53
CA ASN A 215 -52.16 -18.64 13.30
C ASN A 215 -52.88 -17.48 14.01
N ILE A 216 -52.14 -16.74 14.82
CA ILE A 216 -52.67 -15.68 15.68
C ILE A 216 -52.83 -14.37 14.90
N VAL A 217 -51.90 -14.06 14.00
CA VAL A 217 -51.84 -12.76 13.31
C VAL A 217 -51.03 -12.84 12.02
N GLY A 218 -51.36 -11.98 11.06
CA GLY A 218 -50.61 -11.84 9.80
C GLY A 218 -50.86 -12.98 8.81
N LYS A 219 -50.74 -12.68 7.51
CA LYS A 219 -50.75 -13.73 6.47
C LYS A 219 -49.41 -14.48 6.48
N PRO A 220 -49.35 -15.72 5.96
CA PRO A 220 -48.07 -16.39 5.72
C PRO A 220 -47.12 -15.52 4.91
N VAL A 221 -45.92 -15.29 5.43
CA VAL A 221 -44.86 -14.52 4.77
C VAL A 221 -43.55 -15.28 4.92
N GLU A 222 -42.72 -15.22 3.89
CA GLU A 222 -41.38 -15.80 3.92
C GLU A 222 -40.43 -14.85 4.66
N ILE A 223 -39.91 -15.31 5.81
CA ILE A 223 -39.08 -14.51 6.71
C ILE A 223 -37.62 -14.90 6.53
N VAL A 224 -36.78 -13.90 6.24
CA VAL A 224 -35.35 -14.08 5.99
C VAL A 224 -34.54 -13.92 7.27
N LYS A 225 -34.98 -13.06 8.21
CA LYS A 225 -34.33 -12.86 9.51
C LYS A 225 -35.33 -12.36 10.55
N ILE A 226 -35.11 -12.71 11.81
CA ILE A 226 -35.90 -12.23 12.96
C ILE A 226 -34.97 -11.44 13.88
N HIS A 227 -35.36 -10.21 14.21
CA HIS A 227 -34.77 -9.40 15.25
C HIS A 227 -35.81 -9.06 16.33
N VAL A 228 -35.43 -9.13 17.60
CA VAL A 228 -36.34 -8.94 18.74
C VAL A 228 -35.82 -7.81 19.60
N ASP A 229 -36.62 -6.76 19.71
CA ASP A 229 -36.36 -5.59 20.53
C ASP A 229 -37.53 -5.42 21.52
N GLY A 230 -37.38 -6.04 22.70
CA GLY A 230 -38.41 -6.06 23.73
C GLY A 230 -39.71 -6.74 23.27
N HIS A 231 -40.75 -5.94 23.03
CA HIS A 231 -42.04 -6.41 22.50
C HIS A 231 -42.17 -6.25 20.98
N ASN A 232 -41.28 -5.46 20.37
CA ASN A 232 -41.23 -5.26 18.94
C ASN A 232 -40.43 -6.40 18.30
N ILE A 233 -41.04 -7.03 17.32
CA ILE A 233 -40.43 -8.09 16.51
C ILE A 233 -40.28 -7.53 15.11
N TRP A 234 -39.05 -7.46 14.64
CA TRP A 234 -38.72 -7.01 13.29
C TRP A 234 -38.39 -8.22 12.42
N LEU A 235 -39.05 -8.32 11.27
CA LEU A 235 -38.94 -9.45 10.35
C LEU A 235 -38.44 -8.93 9.01
N ALA A 236 -37.28 -9.40 8.57
CA ALA A 236 -36.78 -9.17 7.22
C ALA A 236 -37.52 -10.07 6.22
N THR A 237 -37.92 -9.54 5.06
CA THR A 237 -38.66 -10.26 4.01
C THR A 237 -38.04 -10.02 2.63
N PHE A 238 -38.48 -10.78 1.62
CA PHE A 238 -38.04 -10.62 0.23
C PHE A 238 -38.43 -9.30 -0.44
N ASP A 239 -39.41 -8.59 0.14
CA ASP A 239 -39.96 -7.35 -0.41
C ASP A 239 -39.88 -6.16 0.56
N GLY A 240 -39.14 -6.30 1.66
CA GLY A 240 -38.92 -5.25 2.64
C GLY A 240 -38.81 -5.80 4.07
N PHE A 241 -39.52 -5.18 5.01
CA PHE A 241 -39.55 -5.67 6.39
C PHE A 241 -40.89 -5.40 7.07
N ILE A 242 -41.16 -6.16 8.12
CA ILE A 242 -42.38 -6.09 8.93
C ILE A 242 -42.02 -5.82 10.38
N LYS A 243 -42.71 -4.88 11.00
CA LYS A 243 -42.75 -4.69 12.45
C LYS A 243 -44.01 -5.33 12.99
N PHE A 244 -43.85 -6.15 14.02
CA PHE A 244 -44.93 -6.82 14.72
C PHE A 244 -44.77 -6.61 16.23
N ASP A 245 -45.79 -6.04 16.88
CA ASP A 245 -45.81 -5.93 18.33
C ASP A 245 -46.42 -7.21 18.94
N SER A 246 -45.61 -7.94 19.69
CA SER A 246 -45.99 -9.22 20.29
C SER A 246 -47.03 -9.16 21.42
N LYS A 247 -47.35 -7.95 21.93
CA LYS A 247 -48.39 -7.70 22.94
C LYS A 247 -49.68 -7.19 22.33
N THR A 248 -49.61 -6.15 21.50
CA THR A 248 -50.78 -5.50 20.90
C THR A 248 -51.25 -6.20 19.63
N LEU A 249 -50.40 -7.06 19.06
CA LEU A 249 -50.57 -7.71 17.77
C LEU A 249 -50.66 -6.75 16.58
N ALA A 250 -50.25 -5.49 16.75
CA ALA A 250 -50.18 -4.52 15.66
C ALA A 250 -49.10 -4.91 14.65
N VAL A 251 -49.42 -4.80 13.36
CA VAL A 251 -48.52 -5.15 12.25
C VAL A 251 -48.36 -3.94 11.34
N GLN A 252 -47.12 -3.59 11.04
CA GLN A 252 -46.76 -2.56 10.07
C GLN A 252 -45.75 -3.14 9.08
N LYS A 253 -45.89 -2.81 7.80
CA LYS A 253 -45.03 -3.32 6.73
C LYS A 253 -44.52 -2.16 5.89
N TRP A 254 -43.24 -2.20 5.54
CA TRP A 254 -42.60 -1.27 4.62
C TRP A 254 -42.04 -2.02 3.42
N THR A 255 -42.41 -1.60 2.23
CA THR A 255 -41.94 -2.16 0.95
C THR A 255 -41.07 -1.18 0.16
N ASP A 256 -41.15 0.12 0.48
CA ASP A 256 -40.50 1.20 -0.24
C ASP A 256 -39.81 2.13 0.75
N PHE A 257 -38.56 2.53 0.45
CA PHE A 257 -37.81 3.47 1.29
C PHE A 257 -37.86 4.92 0.75
N ALA A 258 -38.31 5.09 -0.49
CA ALA A 258 -38.66 6.38 -1.07
C ALA A 258 -39.75 6.20 -2.14
N LYS A 259 -40.37 7.29 -2.57
CA LYS A 259 -41.41 7.25 -3.62
C LYS A 259 -40.89 6.54 -4.88
N ASN A 260 -41.55 5.44 -5.26
CA ASN A 260 -41.18 4.56 -6.37
C ASN A 260 -39.79 3.91 -6.24
N ARG A 261 -39.28 3.72 -5.01
CA ARG A 261 -38.02 3.01 -4.75
C ARG A 261 -38.27 1.87 -3.76
N PRO A 262 -38.39 0.63 -4.25
CA PRO A 262 -38.62 -0.53 -3.39
C PRO A 262 -37.37 -0.83 -2.55
N ILE A 263 -37.58 -1.25 -1.32
CA ILE A 263 -36.52 -1.77 -0.43
C ILE A 263 -35.89 -3.02 -1.05
N GLY A 264 -36.72 -3.89 -1.61
CA GLY A 264 -36.29 -5.18 -2.17
C GLY A 264 -36.04 -6.23 -1.09
N HIS A 265 -35.21 -7.21 -1.41
CA HIS A 265 -34.87 -8.30 -0.49
C HIS A 265 -33.98 -7.78 0.64
N VAL A 266 -34.41 -8.01 1.88
CA VAL A 266 -33.66 -7.72 3.09
C VAL A 266 -33.06 -9.02 3.64
N PHE A 267 -31.73 -9.09 3.66
CA PHE A 267 -30.97 -10.25 4.14
C PHE A 267 -30.80 -10.26 5.67
N ASP A 268 -30.59 -9.08 6.27
CA ASP A 268 -30.39 -8.96 7.71
C ASP A 268 -31.03 -7.69 8.27
N ILE A 269 -31.37 -7.74 9.55
CA ILE A 269 -32.04 -6.65 10.27
C ILE A 269 -31.56 -6.62 11.72
N ASP A 270 -31.20 -5.43 12.20
CA ASP A 270 -30.75 -5.19 13.58
C ASP A 270 -31.17 -3.78 14.03
N SER A 271 -31.13 -3.48 15.33
CA SER A 271 -31.51 -2.16 15.87
C SER A 271 -30.39 -1.53 16.71
N ASP A 272 -30.18 -0.23 16.57
CA ASP A 272 -29.22 0.50 17.40
C ASP A 272 -29.83 0.94 18.74
N LYS A 273 -28.97 1.41 19.66
CA LYS A 273 -29.39 1.93 20.97
C LYS A 273 -30.27 3.19 20.90
N SER A 274 -30.27 3.89 19.77
CA SER A 274 -31.09 5.09 19.56
C SER A 274 -32.53 4.73 19.14
N GLY A 275 -32.77 3.45 18.85
CA GLY A 275 -34.04 2.92 18.38
C GLY A 275 -34.19 2.94 16.85
N ASN A 276 -33.13 3.19 16.09
CA ASN A 276 -33.19 3.07 14.62
C ASN A 276 -33.01 1.61 14.22
N VAL A 277 -33.56 1.24 13.06
CA VAL A 277 -33.48 -0.10 12.50
C VAL A 277 -32.60 -0.10 11.27
N TRP A 278 -31.60 -0.97 11.25
CA TRP A 278 -30.63 -1.11 10.17
C TRP A 278 -30.95 -2.34 9.33
N LEU A 279 -30.95 -2.18 8.00
CA LEU A 279 -31.37 -3.19 7.03
C LEU A 279 -30.27 -3.48 6.02
N GLY A 280 -29.90 -4.75 5.88
CA GLY A 280 -28.97 -5.23 4.88
C GLY A 280 -29.74 -5.67 3.66
N THR A 281 -29.49 -5.06 2.51
CA THR A 281 -30.31 -5.27 1.31
C THR A 281 -29.52 -5.89 0.18
N GLU A 282 -30.21 -6.51 -0.79
CA GLU A 282 -29.58 -7.12 -1.97
C GLU A 282 -28.91 -6.09 -2.89
N ARG A 283 -29.50 -4.89 -3.04
CA ARG A 283 -29.09 -3.93 -4.09
C ARG A 283 -29.04 -2.48 -3.66
N ASN A 284 -29.56 -2.15 -2.49
CA ASN A 284 -29.70 -0.78 -2.01
C ASN A 284 -28.68 -0.44 -0.92
N GLY A 285 -27.69 -1.30 -0.69
CA GLY A 285 -26.71 -1.12 0.37
C GLY A 285 -27.32 -1.32 1.75
N LEU A 286 -26.87 -0.48 2.68
CA LEU A 286 -27.33 -0.45 4.06
C LEU A 286 -28.37 0.67 4.21
N LEU A 287 -29.57 0.33 4.68
CA LEU A 287 -30.63 1.30 4.96
C LEU A 287 -30.79 1.47 6.46
N CYS A 288 -30.79 2.72 6.93
CA CYS A 288 -31.14 3.08 8.31
C CYS A 288 -32.55 3.65 8.32
N PHE A 289 -33.45 3.02 9.07
CA PHE A 289 -34.82 3.44 9.28
C PHE A 289 -34.94 4.10 10.66
N ASP A 290 -35.17 5.41 10.68
CA ASP A 290 -35.48 6.14 11.90
C ASP A 290 -36.93 5.86 12.30
N THR A 291 -37.10 5.18 13.43
CA THR A 291 -38.42 4.74 13.91
C THR A 291 -39.29 5.88 14.45
N LYS A 292 -38.72 7.06 14.71
CA LYS A 292 -39.45 8.24 15.20
C LYS A 292 -39.96 9.10 14.05
N SER A 293 -39.12 9.32 13.04
CA SER A 293 -39.46 10.13 11.87
C SER A 293 -40.07 9.33 10.71
N GLU A 294 -39.98 8.00 10.78
CA GLU A 294 -40.33 7.05 9.71
C GLU A 294 -39.61 7.36 8.38
N THR A 295 -38.40 7.90 8.45
CA THR A 295 -37.58 8.18 7.26
C THR A 295 -36.42 7.21 7.10
N PHE A 296 -35.96 7.05 5.86
CA PHE A 296 -34.82 6.22 5.52
C PHE A 296 -33.59 7.05 5.16
N GLU A 297 -32.45 6.63 5.67
CA GLU A 297 -31.14 7.02 5.17
C GLU A 297 -30.47 5.84 4.47
N GLN A 298 -30.03 6.06 3.22
CA GLN A 298 -29.35 5.05 2.42
C GLN A 298 -27.84 5.28 2.41
N ILE A 299 -27.08 4.24 2.74
CA ILE A 299 -25.63 4.15 2.58
C ILE A 299 -25.37 3.14 1.45
N SER A 300 -24.64 3.54 0.41
CA SER A 300 -24.40 2.75 -0.80
C SER A 300 -22.97 2.89 -1.31
N ASN A 301 -22.57 2.02 -2.23
CA ASN A 301 -21.29 2.06 -2.95
C ASN A 301 -21.22 3.22 -3.98
N LYS A 302 -22.32 3.94 -4.20
CA LYS A 302 -22.46 4.94 -5.27
C LYS A 302 -22.02 6.37 -4.92
N GLY A 303 -21.45 6.65 -3.75
CA GLY A 303 -21.16 8.03 -3.33
C GLY A 303 -19.69 8.48 -3.38
N SER A 304 -19.17 9.10 -4.43
CA SER A 304 -17.83 9.75 -4.62
C SER A 304 -16.51 9.37 -3.86
N PHE A 305 -16.46 8.82 -2.64
CA PHE A 305 -15.21 8.55 -1.88
C PHE A 305 -15.20 7.19 -1.15
N SER A 306 -14.07 6.48 -1.18
CA SER A 306 -13.90 5.15 -0.57
C SER A 306 -14.25 5.08 0.91
N ASN A 307 -13.84 6.07 1.72
CA ASN A 307 -14.03 6.05 3.18
C ASN A 307 -15.46 6.42 3.63
N PHE A 308 -16.36 6.67 2.67
CA PHE A 308 -17.77 7.04 2.87
C PHE A 308 -18.70 6.19 1.98
N LYS A 309 -18.14 5.23 1.24
CA LYS A 309 -18.87 4.27 0.40
C LYS A 309 -18.78 2.90 1.02
N LEU A 310 -19.83 2.12 0.80
CA LEU A 310 -19.73 0.68 0.98
C LEU A 310 -18.86 0.07 -0.11
N HIS A 311 -18.17 -1.03 0.20
CA HIS A 311 -17.42 -1.81 -0.80
C HIS A 311 -18.36 -2.51 -1.80
N ASN A 312 -19.57 -2.87 -1.35
CA ASN A 312 -20.64 -3.39 -2.20
C ASN A 312 -22.02 -2.92 -1.73
N ASP A 313 -23.00 -2.90 -2.64
CA ASP A 313 -24.41 -2.60 -2.33
C ASP A 313 -25.18 -3.84 -1.84
N GLU A 314 -24.59 -5.03 -1.95
CA GLU A 314 -25.16 -6.26 -1.42
C GLU A 314 -24.66 -6.48 0.01
N ILE A 315 -25.58 -6.33 0.97
CA ILE A 315 -25.28 -6.44 2.41
C ILE A 315 -25.94 -7.69 2.97
N SER A 316 -25.17 -8.76 3.10
CA SER A 316 -25.67 -10.08 3.50
C SER A 316 -25.90 -10.20 5.02
N HIS A 317 -25.07 -9.52 5.82
CA HIS A 317 -25.12 -9.60 7.28
C HIS A 317 -24.80 -8.27 7.95
N ILE A 318 -25.47 -8.00 9.07
CA ILE A 318 -25.23 -6.81 9.89
C ILE A 318 -25.05 -7.22 11.34
N TYR A 319 -24.15 -6.52 12.03
CA TYR A 319 -24.00 -6.60 13.46
C TYR A 319 -23.73 -5.21 14.04
N ILE A 320 -24.60 -4.73 14.92
CA ILE A 320 -24.39 -3.47 15.64
C ILE A 320 -23.71 -3.79 16.97
N ASP A 321 -22.49 -3.29 17.15
CA ASP A 321 -21.73 -3.59 18.35
C ASP A 321 -22.20 -2.77 19.57
N PRO A 322 -21.83 -3.17 20.80
CA PRO A 322 -22.20 -2.43 22.01
C PRO A 322 -21.72 -0.98 22.07
N ASP A 323 -20.77 -0.55 21.23
CA ASP A 323 -20.29 0.84 21.16
C ASP A 323 -21.05 1.67 20.10
N GLY A 324 -21.99 1.04 19.37
CA GLY A 324 -22.76 1.69 18.30
C GLY A 324 -22.05 1.72 16.95
N ILE A 325 -20.98 0.94 16.77
CA ILE A 325 -20.34 0.74 15.46
C ILE A 325 -21.11 -0.33 14.71
N ILE A 326 -21.42 -0.07 13.44
CA ILE A 326 -22.13 -1.00 12.59
C ILE A 326 -21.12 -1.80 11.77
N TRP A 327 -21.23 -3.12 11.79
CA TRP A 327 -20.39 -4.04 11.02
C TRP A 327 -21.28 -4.67 9.95
N ALA A 328 -21.07 -4.31 8.68
CA ALA A 328 -21.88 -4.73 7.56
C ALA A 328 -21.04 -5.60 6.62
N ASN A 329 -21.48 -6.82 6.35
CA ASN A 329 -20.84 -7.66 5.35
C ASN A 329 -21.19 -7.18 3.95
N THR A 330 -20.19 -6.74 3.19
CA THR A 330 -20.27 -6.48 1.76
C THR A 330 -19.84 -7.73 0.98
N ASP A 331 -20.73 -8.68 0.79
CA ASP A 331 -20.41 -9.98 0.19
C ASP A 331 -20.00 -9.79 -1.29
N PRO A 332 -18.96 -10.44 -1.83
CA PRO A 332 -17.99 -11.34 -1.20
C PRO A 332 -16.67 -10.69 -0.78
N TYR A 333 -16.68 -9.38 -0.53
CA TYR A 333 -15.46 -8.59 -0.30
C TYR A 333 -15.01 -8.58 1.16
N GLY A 334 -15.91 -8.77 2.12
CA GLY A 334 -15.57 -8.73 3.56
C GLY A 334 -16.52 -7.87 4.36
N VAL A 335 -16.02 -7.25 5.43
CA VAL A 335 -16.83 -6.48 6.37
C VAL A 335 -16.45 -5.00 6.33
N ASP A 336 -17.44 -4.16 6.09
CA ASP A 336 -17.38 -2.71 6.28
C ASP A 336 -17.76 -2.36 7.72
N LYS A 337 -16.80 -1.74 8.42
CA LYS A 337 -16.97 -1.15 9.74
C LYS A 337 -17.37 0.31 9.58
N ILE A 338 -18.57 0.65 10.03
CA ILE A 338 -19.22 1.94 9.83
C ILE A 338 -19.36 2.63 11.18
N GLN A 339 -18.59 3.70 11.35
CA GLN A 339 -18.63 4.56 12.54
C GLN A 339 -19.46 5.80 12.26
N ILE A 340 -20.46 6.07 13.08
CA ILE A 340 -21.26 7.29 13.02
C ILE A 340 -20.44 8.43 13.65
N LEU A 341 -20.16 9.48 12.88
CA LEU A 341 -19.46 10.68 13.34
C LEU A 341 -20.46 11.69 13.90
N PRO A 342 -20.14 12.38 15.01
CA PRO A 342 -20.90 13.54 15.43
C PRO A 342 -20.82 14.60 14.31
N GLY A 343 -21.97 15.13 13.87
CA GLY A 343 -22.12 16.02 12.71
C GLY A 343 -21.47 17.41 12.82
N ASN A 344 -20.40 17.56 13.61
CA ASN A 344 -19.82 18.84 14.01
C ASN A 344 -19.26 19.65 12.82
N PHE A 345 -18.56 19.01 11.88
CA PHE A 345 -17.96 19.70 10.74
C PHE A 345 -18.57 19.27 9.41
N GLY A 346 -19.11 20.22 8.65
CA GLY A 346 -19.41 20.10 7.23
C GLY A 346 -18.14 19.88 6.41
N THR A 347 -18.21 19.04 5.38
CA THR A 347 -17.08 18.73 4.49
C THR A 347 -17.62 18.65 3.08
N TYR A 348 -17.07 19.46 2.20
CA TYR A 348 -17.39 19.47 0.79
C TYR A 348 -16.12 19.15 0.00
N LYS A 349 -16.23 18.23 -0.95
CA LYS A 349 -15.16 17.91 -1.89
C LYS A 349 -15.70 18.05 -3.30
N LEU A 350 -14.96 18.76 -4.14
CA LEU A 350 -15.37 19.03 -5.51
C LEU A 350 -15.22 17.78 -6.38
N ASN A 351 -16.32 17.04 -6.64
CA ASN A 351 -16.26 15.84 -7.47
C ASN A 351 -16.18 16.20 -8.98
N LEU A 352 -15.04 15.88 -9.61
CA LEU A 352 -14.76 16.13 -11.03
C LEU A 352 -14.63 14.85 -11.86
N GLU A 353 -15.00 13.70 -11.29
CA GLU A 353 -14.99 12.41 -11.96
C GLU A 353 -15.85 12.45 -13.24
N GLY A 354 -15.31 11.98 -14.35
CA GLY A 354 -15.94 12.06 -15.68
C GLY A 354 -15.97 13.46 -16.32
N LYS A 355 -15.59 14.54 -15.61
CA LYS A 355 -15.49 15.90 -16.15
C LYS A 355 -14.07 16.31 -16.57
N LEU A 356 -13.05 15.82 -15.86
CA LEU A 356 -11.63 16.07 -16.15
C LEU A 356 -10.81 14.76 -16.21
N PRO A 357 -9.63 14.74 -16.85
CA PRO A 357 -8.67 13.64 -16.72
C PRO A 357 -8.25 13.45 -15.26
N GLU A 358 -7.97 12.20 -14.84
CA GLU A 358 -7.64 11.83 -13.46
C GLU A 358 -6.49 12.66 -12.86
N SER A 359 -5.48 12.99 -13.68
CA SER A 359 -4.34 13.84 -13.29
C SER A 359 -4.72 15.29 -12.91
N MET A 360 -5.90 15.76 -13.31
CA MET A 360 -6.44 17.08 -13.00
C MET A 360 -7.61 17.03 -12.01
N GLN A 361 -8.02 15.85 -11.53
CA GLN A 361 -9.09 15.69 -10.54
C GLN A 361 -8.53 15.91 -9.12
N ASN A 362 -8.11 17.15 -8.81
CA ASN A 362 -7.53 17.51 -7.51
C ASN A 362 -8.55 18.23 -6.62
N PHE A 363 -8.75 17.71 -5.41
CA PHE A 363 -9.70 18.25 -4.42
C PHE A 363 -9.13 19.36 -3.53
N SER A 364 -7.86 19.75 -3.73
CA SER A 364 -7.16 20.76 -2.93
C SER A 364 -7.71 22.16 -3.24
N ILE A 365 -8.40 22.74 -2.25
CA ILE A 365 -9.01 24.07 -2.35
C ILE A 365 -8.04 25.08 -1.75
N ARG A 366 -7.64 26.05 -2.57
CA ARG A 366 -6.61 27.05 -2.26
C ARG A 366 -7.18 28.44 -2.00
N SER A 367 -8.39 28.72 -2.48
CA SER A 367 -9.08 29.99 -2.22
C SER A 367 -10.58 29.81 -2.35
N VAL A 368 -11.36 30.55 -1.56
CA VAL A 368 -12.83 30.52 -1.55
C VAL A 368 -13.36 31.95 -1.52
N VAL A 369 -14.31 32.27 -2.39
CA VAL A 369 -15.01 33.56 -2.40
C VAL A 369 -16.50 33.32 -2.60
N LYS A 370 -17.35 33.90 -1.75
CA LYS A 370 -18.80 33.80 -1.87
C LYS A 370 -19.37 35.07 -2.52
N ASP A 371 -20.25 34.89 -3.49
CA ASP A 371 -21.05 35.94 -4.10
C ASP A 371 -22.53 35.53 -4.13
N GLN A 372 -23.34 36.10 -3.25
CA GLN A 372 -24.76 35.74 -3.07
C GLN A 372 -24.95 34.23 -2.86
N ASN A 373 -25.61 33.53 -3.78
CA ASN A 373 -25.84 32.08 -3.75
C ASN A 373 -24.78 31.29 -4.53
N VAL A 374 -23.72 31.94 -5.02
CA VAL A 374 -22.63 31.28 -5.73
C VAL A 374 -21.37 31.33 -4.89
N MET A 375 -20.69 30.20 -4.79
CA MET A 375 -19.37 30.08 -4.18
C MET A 375 -18.36 29.72 -5.26
N TRP A 376 -17.30 30.53 -5.31
CA TRP A 376 -16.16 30.35 -6.20
C TRP A 376 -15.06 29.62 -5.45
N LEU A 377 -14.61 28.50 -6.01
CA LEU A 377 -13.59 27.64 -5.43
C LEU A 377 -12.38 27.62 -6.36
N GLY A 378 -11.26 28.15 -5.87
CA GLY A 378 -9.97 28.09 -6.54
C GLY A 378 -9.23 26.82 -6.12
N THR A 379 -8.79 26.03 -7.09
CA THR A 379 -8.12 24.75 -6.84
C THR A 379 -6.64 24.79 -7.20
N GLN A 380 -5.87 23.81 -6.72
CA GLN A 380 -4.45 23.72 -7.03
C GLN A 380 -4.15 23.28 -8.47
N GLN A 381 -5.01 22.50 -9.13
CA GLN A 381 -4.73 21.95 -10.47
C GLN A 381 -5.95 21.92 -11.42
N SER A 382 -7.16 22.19 -10.91
CA SER A 382 -8.41 22.03 -11.66
C SER A 382 -9.03 23.38 -12.06
N GLY A 383 -8.31 24.49 -11.89
CA GLY A 383 -8.81 25.83 -12.17
C GLY A 383 -9.82 26.34 -11.13
N VAL A 384 -10.81 27.11 -11.60
CA VAL A 384 -11.85 27.75 -10.77
C VAL A 384 -13.18 27.07 -10.99
N TRP A 385 -13.93 26.82 -9.93
CA TRP A 385 -15.25 26.19 -9.99
C TRP A 385 -16.31 27.03 -9.30
N ARG A 386 -17.47 27.16 -9.95
CA ARG A 386 -18.67 27.74 -9.34
C ARG A 386 -19.55 26.63 -8.80
N VAL A 387 -19.91 26.76 -7.53
CA VAL A 387 -20.86 25.88 -6.86
C VAL A 387 -21.95 26.70 -6.22
N ASN A 388 -23.13 26.13 -6.07
CA ASN A 388 -24.19 26.76 -5.30
C ASN A 388 -23.81 26.78 -3.80
N ALA A 389 -23.94 27.93 -3.15
CA ALA A 389 -23.53 28.12 -1.76
C ALA A 389 -24.44 27.39 -0.75
N THR A 390 -25.64 26.93 -1.14
CA THR A 390 -26.56 26.22 -0.25
C THR A 390 -26.39 24.70 -0.29
N ASP A 391 -26.35 24.11 -1.48
CA ASP A 391 -26.30 22.66 -1.69
C ASP A 391 -24.96 22.15 -2.28
N PHE A 392 -24.04 23.05 -2.58
CA PHE A 392 -22.74 22.77 -3.21
C PHE A 392 -22.82 22.06 -4.57
N SER A 393 -23.97 22.12 -5.25
CA SER A 393 -24.09 21.63 -6.62
C SER A 393 -23.16 22.42 -7.56
N ILE A 394 -22.46 21.72 -8.46
CA ILE A 394 -21.57 22.35 -9.42
C ILE A 394 -22.41 23.08 -10.48
N ILE A 395 -22.17 24.38 -10.63
CA ILE A 395 -22.77 25.23 -11.66
C ILE A 395 -21.95 25.08 -12.95
N ASP A 396 -20.65 25.42 -12.89
CA ASP A 396 -19.67 25.23 -13.97
C ASP A 396 -18.22 25.38 -13.48
N GLY A 397 -17.25 25.33 -14.40
CA GLY A 397 -15.83 25.49 -14.11
C GLY A 397 -15.05 26.14 -15.25
N PHE A 398 -13.93 26.78 -14.88
CA PHE A 398 -13.01 27.48 -15.76
C PHE A 398 -11.62 26.86 -15.61
N TYR A 399 -11.13 26.23 -16.68
CA TYR A 399 -9.85 25.50 -16.68
C TYR A 399 -9.29 25.41 -18.11
N ASN A 400 -7.98 25.16 -18.20
CA ASN A 400 -7.25 24.93 -19.44
C ASN A 400 -7.08 23.42 -19.66
N LEU A 401 -7.76 22.84 -20.66
CA LEU A 401 -7.41 21.52 -21.23
C LEU A 401 -6.56 21.71 -22.49
N ASN A 402 -7.14 22.35 -23.51
CA ASN A 402 -6.51 22.58 -24.82
C ASN A 402 -6.49 24.06 -25.22
N ALA A 403 -7.32 24.89 -24.59
CA ALA A 403 -7.41 26.33 -24.82
C ALA A 403 -7.06 27.08 -23.54
N LYS A 404 -6.38 28.23 -23.70
CA LYS A 404 -6.02 29.11 -22.57
C LYS A 404 -7.23 29.97 -22.19
N VAL A 405 -8.03 29.51 -21.22
CA VAL A 405 -9.22 30.19 -20.65
C VAL A 405 -8.84 31.05 -19.45
N ILE A 406 -7.88 30.58 -18.65
CA ILE A 406 -7.31 31.29 -17.49
C ILE A 406 -5.78 31.30 -17.60
N PRO A 407 -5.06 32.16 -16.86
CA PRO A 407 -3.60 32.21 -16.96
C PRO A 407 -2.93 30.88 -16.56
N SER A 408 -3.42 30.22 -15.50
CA SER A 408 -2.99 28.88 -15.06
C SER A 408 -4.11 28.18 -14.29
N ASN A 409 -4.13 26.84 -14.33
CA ASN A 409 -5.05 26.01 -13.54
C ASN A 409 -4.71 25.99 -12.04
N THR A 410 -3.54 26.48 -11.64
CA THR A 410 -3.14 26.62 -10.23
C THR A 410 -3.59 27.96 -9.69
N ILE A 411 -4.73 27.93 -8.99
CA ILE A 411 -5.30 29.12 -8.36
C ILE A 411 -4.66 29.32 -6.99
N ARG A 412 -4.20 30.54 -6.72
CA ARG A 412 -3.49 30.88 -5.47
C ARG A 412 -4.30 31.79 -4.58
N TYR A 413 -5.01 32.73 -5.17
CA TYR A 413 -5.78 33.73 -4.44
C TYR A 413 -6.93 34.24 -5.31
N MET A 414 -8.06 34.55 -4.70
CA MET A 414 -9.19 35.20 -5.35
C MET A 414 -9.65 36.36 -4.47
N LEU A 415 -10.00 37.47 -5.10
CA LEU A 415 -10.47 38.67 -4.44
C LEU A 415 -11.70 39.18 -5.17
N LYS A 416 -12.78 39.44 -4.45
CA LYS A 416 -13.93 40.18 -5.01
C LYS A 416 -13.79 41.63 -4.59
N ASP A 417 -13.72 42.53 -5.58
CA ASP A 417 -13.58 43.96 -5.31
C ASP A 417 -14.92 44.61 -4.93
N GLN A 418 -14.86 45.87 -4.48
CA GLN A 418 -16.04 46.67 -4.11
C GLN A 418 -17.03 46.91 -5.27
N LEU A 419 -16.57 46.81 -6.52
CA LEU A 419 -17.42 46.93 -7.71
C LEU A 419 -18.07 45.60 -8.10
N GLY A 420 -17.77 44.52 -7.38
CA GLY A 420 -18.28 43.17 -7.62
C GLY A 420 -17.47 42.37 -8.65
N THR A 421 -16.34 42.89 -9.13
CA THR A 421 -15.46 42.17 -10.06
C THR A 421 -14.65 41.12 -9.29
N LEU A 422 -14.64 39.90 -9.80
CA LEU A 422 -13.80 38.83 -9.26
C LEU A 422 -12.42 38.86 -9.92
N TRP A 423 -11.38 38.98 -9.11
CA TRP A 423 -9.97 38.93 -9.48
C TRP A 423 -9.36 37.59 -9.12
N LEU A 424 -8.52 37.08 -10.02
CA LEU A 424 -7.95 35.75 -9.98
C LEU A 424 -6.42 35.81 -10.04
N GLY A 425 -5.77 35.51 -8.92
CA GLY A 425 -4.33 35.32 -8.83
C GLY A 425 -3.94 33.85 -9.08
N THR A 426 -3.08 33.61 -10.06
CA THR A 426 -2.62 32.27 -10.43
C THR A 426 -1.10 32.13 -10.32
N SER A 427 -0.58 30.93 -10.54
CA SER A 427 0.87 30.69 -10.62
C SER A 427 1.54 31.38 -11.83
N GLU A 428 0.77 31.82 -12.84
CA GLU A 428 1.30 32.37 -14.10
C GLU A 428 0.68 33.73 -14.50
N GLY A 429 0.05 34.44 -13.56
CA GLY A 429 -0.42 35.80 -13.79
C GLY A 429 -1.76 36.11 -13.12
N LEU A 430 -2.28 37.29 -13.45
CA LEU A 430 -3.51 37.88 -12.92
C LEU A 430 -4.59 37.94 -13.99
N ALA A 431 -5.83 37.60 -13.64
CA ALA A 431 -7.00 37.75 -14.49
C ALA A 431 -8.18 38.34 -13.70
N TYR A 432 -9.20 38.84 -14.41
CA TYR A 432 -10.45 39.29 -13.82
C TYR A 432 -11.65 38.75 -14.58
N PHE A 433 -12.76 38.55 -13.89
CA PHE A 433 -13.98 37.99 -14.47
C PHE A 433 -14.85 39.09 -15.08
N GLN A 434 -15.11 39.00 -16.38
CA GLN A 434 -15.95 39.94 -17.12
C GLN A 434 -16.71 39.21 -18.23
N ASN A 435 -18.00 39.52 -18.40
CA ASN A 435 -18.85 38.97 -19.46
C ASN A 435 -18.82 37.42 -19.55
N GLY A 436 -18.81 36.74 -18.41
CA GLY A 436 -18.83 35.28 -18.35
C GLY A 436 -17.48 34.58 -18.59
N LYS A 437 -16.38 35.32 -18.74
CA LYS A 437 -15.03 34.77 -18.97
C LYS A 437 -13.99 35.46 -18.10
N PHE A 438 -12.85 34.81 -17.90
CA PHE A 438 -11.67 35.45 -17.32
C PHE A 438 -10.85 36.14 -18.40
N VAL A 439 -10.51 37.41 -18.17
CA VAL A 439 -9.66 38.22 -19.03
C VAL A 439 -8.31 38.41 -18.33
N GLU A 440 -7.23 37.98 -18.98
CA GLU A 440 -5.87 38.14 -18.47
C GLU A 440 -5.46 39.63 -18.53
N VAL A 441 -4.87 40.13 -17.44
CA VAL A 441 -4.34 41.48 -17.38
C VAL A 441 -3.04 41.53 -18.18
N THR A 442 -3.06 42.20 -19.34
CA THR A 442 -1.90 42.37 -20.22
C THR A 442 -1.54 43.86 -20.35
N GLY A 443 -0.25 44.18 -20.39
CA GLY A 443 0.24 45.57 -20.48
C GLY A 443 1.30 45.74 -21.55
N SER A 444 1.28 46.89 -22.24
CA SER A 444 2.20 47.23 -23.35
C SER A 444 3.63 47.56 -22.91
N GLN A 445 3.93 47.60 -21.60
CA GLN A 445 5.29 47.79 -21.09
C GLN A 445 5.70 46.90 -19.88
N ASN A 446 4.83 46.05 -19.31
CA ASN A 446 5.25 45.18 -18.20
C ASN A 446 4.50 43.84 -18.10
N LYS A 447 5.30 42.79 -17.82
CA LYS A 447 5.00 41.35 -17.82
C LYS A 447 4.23 40.92 -16.55
N MET A 448 2.93 41.19 -16.42
CA MET A 448 2.10 40.48 -15.42
C MET A 448 1.88 39.02 -15.79
N SER A 449 1.91 38.71 -17.08
CA SER A 449 1.96 37.34 -17.59
C SER A 449 3.24 36.64 -17.09
N LYS A 450 3.08 35.41 -16.59
CA LYS A 450 4.11 34.56 -15.98
C LYS A 450 4.58 34.98 -14.58
N LYS A 451 3.93 35.94 -13.93
CA LYS A 451 4.20 36.27 -12.51
C LYS A 451 3.41 35.35 -11.58
N PHE A 452 4.07 34.80 -10.57
CA PHE A 452 3.40 34.00 -9.55
C PHE A 452 2.71 34.92 -8.53
N ILE A 453 1.38 34.94 -8.55
CA ILE A 453 0.57 35.79 -7.66
C ILE A 453 0.28 35.04 -6.36
N ARG A 454 0.58 35.65 -5.21
CA ARG A 454 0.40 35.03 -3.88
C ARG A 454 -0.78 35.59 -3.11
N VAL A 455 -0.94 36.92 -3.12
CA VAL A 455 -1.97 37.64 -2.37
C VAL A 455 -2.40 38.88 -3.15
N LEU A 456 -3.67 39.24 -3.01
CA LEU A 456 -4.26 40.44 -3.59
C LEU A 456 -4.95 41.22 -2.47
N GLU A 457 -4.81 42.55 -2.48
CA GLU A 457 -5.45 43.44 -1.52
C GLU A 457 -6.01 44.67 -2.26
N GLU A 458 -7.26 45.03 -1.98
CA GLU A 458 -7.90 46.21 -2.56
C GLU A 458 -7.72 47.43 -1.64
N PHE A 459 -7.26 48.54 -2.21
CA PHE A 459 -7.23 49.81 -1.49
C PHE A 459 -7.59 50.98 -2.42
N GLY A 460 -8.70 51.67 -2.12
CA GLY A 460 -9.20 52.77 -2.93
C GLY A 460 -9.53 52.33 -4.37
N ASN A 461 -8.87 52.94 -5.36
CA ASN A 461 -9.05 52.58 -6.76
C ASN A 461 -8.01 51.56 -7.28
N ASP A 462 -7.15 51.06 -6.40
CA ASP A 462 -6.02 50.22 -6.79
C ASP A 462 -6.11 48.82 -6.16
N ILE A 463 -5.45 47.85 -6.81
CA ILE A 463 -5.22 46.51 -6.28
C ILE A 463 -3.73 46.32 -6.09
N TRP A 464 -3.33 46.04 -4.86
CA TRP A 464 -1.98 45.71 -4.46
C TRP A 464 -1.76 44.21 -4.59
N ILE A 465 -0.66 43.84 -5.23
CA ILE A 465 -0.40 42.47 -5.69
C ILE A 465 0.92 42.01 -5.08
N GLY A 466 0.86 40.99 -4.23
CA GLY A 466 2.03 40.33 -3.68
C GLY A 466 2.50 39.20 -4.58
N THR A 467 3.76 39.23 -4.97
CA THR A 467 4.37 38.22 -5.88
C THR A 467 5.63 37.58 -5.26
N GLU A 468 6.25 36.67 -5.99
CA GLU A 468 7.60 36.15 -5.67
C GLU A 468 8.71 37.21 -5.84
N GLU A 469 8.44 38.29 -6.58
CA GLU A 469 9.44 39.29 -6.99
C GLU A 469 9.24 40.65 -6.30
N GLY A 470 8.30 40.75 -5.37
CA GLY A 470 7.94 41.99 -4.68
C GLY A 470 6.48 42.38 -4.90
N ILE A 471 6.19 43.67 -4.75
CA ILE A 471 4.83 44.23 -4.77
C ILE A 471 4.57 45.02 -6.06
N PHE A 472 3.39 44.82 -6.65
CA PHE A 472 2.87 45.57 -7.79
C PHE A 472 1.56 46.25 -7.43
N VAL A 473 1.25 47.35 -8.10
CA VAL A 473 -0.01 48.11 -7.94
C VAL A 473 -0.72 48.18 -9.28
N LEU A 474 -2.00 47.81 -9.29
CA LEU A 474 -2.87 47.81 -10.46
C LEU A 474 -3.96 48.88 -10.31
N ASP A 475 -4.02 49.81 -11.26
CA ASP A 475 -5.16 50.73 -11.37
C ASP A 475 -6.37 49.99 -11.96
N LYS A 476 -7.48 49.93 -11.20
CA LYS A 476 -8.69 49.19 -11.59
C LYS A 476 -9.37 49.74 -12.85
N ARG A 477 -9.21 51.03 -13.17
CA ARG A 477 -9.84 51.70 -14.32
C ARG A 477 -9.03 51.46 -15.59
N THR A 478 -7.71 51.63 -15.52
CA THR A 478 -6.83 51.44 -16.70
C THR A 478 -6.45 49.98 -16.91
N LYS A 479 -6.62 49.12 -15.90
CA LYS A 479 -6.19 47.71 -15.87
C LYS A 479 -4.68 47.56 -16.12
N ARG A 480 -3.89 48.57 -15.76
CA ARG A 480 -2.43 48.56 -15.89
C ARG A 480 -1.76 48.39 -14.53
N ALA A 481 -0.79 47.48 -14.47
CA ALA A 481 -0.04 47.18 -13.26
C ALA A 481 1.39 47.71 -13.38
N GLU A 482 1.89 48.32 -12.32
CA GLU A 482 3.23 48.89 -12.21
C GLU A 482 3.91 48.39 -10.93
N ALA A 483 5.24 48.31 -10.93
CA ALA A 483 5.99 47.89 -9.75
C ALA A 483 5.93 48.99 -8.67
N ALA A 484 5.68 48.59 -7.42
CA ALA A 484 5.64 49.52 -6.29
C ALA A 484 7.04 49.94 -5.80
N ASN A 485 8.11 49.33 -6.33
CA ASN A 485 9.50 49.44 -5.86
C ASN A 485 9.64 49.22 -4.33
N LEU A 486 8.79 48.35 -3.78
CA LEU A 486 8.73 48.00 -2.36
C LEU A 486 9.03 46.50 -2.21
N PHE A 487 10.04 46.19 -1.40
CA PHE A 487 10.53 44.82 -1.17
C PHE A 487 10.85 44.06 -2.47
N GLU A 488 11.64 44.67 -3.36
CA GLU A 488 12.07 44.06 -4.61
C GLU A 488 12.80 42.72 -4.40
N ASN A 489 12.49 41.73 -5.23
CA ASN A 489 13.00 40.36 -5.15
C ASN A 489 12.70 39.67 -3.81
N LYS A 490 11.65 40.11 -3.11
CA LYS A 490 11.15 39.46 -1.89
C LYS A 490 9.84 38.75 -2.17
N ARG A 491 9.74 37.54 -1.62
CA ARG A 491 8.53 36.72 -1.69
C ARG A 491 7.49 37.23 -0.70
N ILE A 492 6.45 37.88 -1.21
CA ILE A 492 5.37 38.44 -0.42
C ILE A 492 4.35 37.36 -0.09
N THR A 493 4.03 37.22 1.21
CA THR A 493 3.06 36.23 1.70
C THR A 493 1.74 36.87 2.10
N LEU A 494 1.77 38.06 2.69
CA LEU A 494 0.58 38.75 3.20
C LEU A 494 0.65 40.24 2.83
N LEU A 495 -0.49 40.82 2.47
CA LEU A 495 -0.68 42.26 2.23
C LEU A 495 -2.04 42.67 2.79
N GLU A 496 -2.08 43.68 3.65
CA GLU A 496 -3.33 44.22 4.19
C GLU A 496 -3.18 45.67 4.64
N PHE A 497 -4.13 46.54 4.29
CA PHE A 497 -4.10 47.94 4.72
C PHE A 497 -4.78 48.14 6.08
N LEU A 498 -4.05 48.69 7.05
CA LEU A 498 -4.61 49.09 8.35
C LEU A 498 -5.27 50.48 8.31
N SER A 499 -4.75 51.34 7.44
CA SER A 499 -5.24 52.70 7.16
C SER A 499 -4.66 53.16 5.82
N LYS A 500 -5.07 54.35 5.35
CA LYS A 500 -4.51 54.96 4.13
C LYS A 500 -2.99 55.19 4.16
N ASP A 501 -2.41 55.25 5.35
CA ASP A 501 -1.01 55.59 5.58
C ASP A 501 -0.21 54.39 6.11
N THR A 502 -0.83 53.20 6.25
CA THR A 502 -0.20 52.03 6.89
C THR A 502 -0.55 50.72 6.21
N LEU A 503 0.46 50.06 5.64
CA LEU A 503 0.38 48.76 4.99
C LEU A 503 1.13 47.71 5.81
N MET A 504 0.48 46.58 6.06
CA MET A 504 1.10 45.42 6.70
C MET A 504 1.57 44.44 5.64
N VAL A 505 2.84 44.00 5.74
CA VAL A 505 3.48 43.14 4.74
C VAL A 505 4.11 41.92 5.42
N GLY A 506 3.71 40.72 4.98
CA GLY A 506 4.39 39.48 5.31
C GLY A 506 5.41 39.11 4.24
N ILE A 507 6.63 38.78 4.65
CA ILE A 507 7.70 38.32 3.77
C ILE A 507 8.13 36.92 4.20
N TYR A 508 8.21 36.02 3.23
CA TYR A 508 8.57 34.63 3.47
C TYR A 508 9.92 34.52 4.17
N ASN A 509 9.95 33.86 5.34
CA ASN A 509 11.11 33.66 6.22
C ASN A 509 11.78 34.93 6.79
N GLU A 510 11.39 36.14 6.37
CA GLU A 510 11.94 37.39 6.93
C GLU A 510 11.07 37.96 8.05
N GLY A 511 9.76 37.65 8.04
CA GLY A 511 8.81 38.00 9.08
C GLY A 511 7.77 39.02 8.64
N PHE A 512 7.25 39.79 9.61
CA PHE A 512 6.09 40.66 9.44
C PHE A 512 6.49 42.12 9.64
N PHE A 513 6.11 42.97 8.68
CA PHE A 513 6.55 44.35 8.56
C PHE A 513 5.36 45.30 8.54
N GLU A 514 5.56 46.46 9.15
CA GLU A 514 4.69 47.63 9.08
C GLU A 514 5.37 48.65 8.17
N VAL A 515 4.66 49.09 7.14
CA VAL A 515 5.11 50.10 6.18
C VAL A 515 4.22 51.32 6.32
N THR A 516 4.80 52.45 6.72
CA THR A 516 4.07 53.71 6.86
C THR A 516 4.49 54.70 5.79
N SER A 517 3.53 55.42 5.21
CA SER A 517 3.78 56.46 4.21
C SER A 517 2.86 57.66 4.45
N SER A 518 3.35 58.87 4.16
CA SER A 518 2.58 60.12 4.24
C SER A 518 2.28 60.74 2.88
N ASP A 519 2.76 60.15 1.78
CA ASP A 519 2.70 60.71 0.42
C ASP A 519 2.11 59.72 -0.61
N GLY A 520 1.32 58.76 -0.15
CA GLY A 520 0.70 57.74 -0.99
C GLY A 520 1.70 56.67 -1.46
N PHE A 521 2.62 56.26 -0.57
CA PHE A 521 3.66 55.23 -0.79
C PHE A 521 4.69 55.59 -1.87
N LYS A 522 4.88 56.89 -2.15
CA LYS A 522 6.04 57.35 -2.95
C LYS A 522 7.31 57.34 -2.11
N SER A 523 7.20 57.63 -0.82
CA SER A 523 8.22 57.42 0.20
C SER A 523 7.62 56.67 1.38
N PHE A 524 8.42 55.82 2.03
CA PHE A 524 7.94 54.94 3.08
C PHE A 524 8.99 54.67 4.16
N LYS A 525 8.51 54.42 5.37
CA LYS A 525 9.29 53.93 6.50
C LYS A 525 8.88 52.49 6.79
N ILE A 526 9.86 51.61 6.85
CA ILE A 526 9.67 50.17 7.11
C ILE A 526 10.07 49.88 8.54
N ASN A 527 9.16 49.28 9.29
CA ASN A 527 9.40 48.79 10.64
C ASN A 527 9.14 47.27 10.68
N ARG A 528 10.12 46.50 11.13
CA ARG A 528 9.96 45.04 11.28
C ARG A 528 9.35 44.74 12.64
N LEU A 529 8.14 44.18 12.66
CA LEU A 529 7.45 43.79 13.88
C LEU A 529 7.86 42.39 14.35
N ILE A 530 7.84 41.41 13.43
CA ILE A 530 8.23 40.03 13.71
C ILE A 530 9.39 39.65 12.79
N SER A 531 10.37 38.90 13.30
CA SER A 531 11.51 38.39 12.54
C SER A 531 11.51 36.86 12.45
N ASN A 532 12.15 36.32 11.39
CA ASN A 532 12.48 34.90 11.24
C ASN A 532 11.27 33.94 11.33
N CYS A 533 10.16 34.31 10.71
CA CYS A 533 8.99 33.43 10.57
C CYS A 533 8.34 33.63 9.19
N ILE A 534 7.37 32.78 8.86
CA ILE A 534 6.50 32.94 7.70
C ILE A 534 5.15 33.43 8.22
N PRO A 535 4.76 34.71 8.00
CA PRO A 535 3.40 35.17 8.26
C PRO A 535 2.46 34.61 7.19
N THR A 536 1.37 33.97 7.61
CA THR A 536 0.44 33.25 6.72
C THR A 536 -0.96 33.85 6.71
N SER A 537 -1.35 34.49 7.81
CA SER A 537 -2.69 35.03 8.01
C SER A 537 -2.65 36.06 9.12
N PHE A 538 -3.69 36.88 9.14
CA PHE A 538 -3.81 37.97 10.08
C PHE A 538 -5.27 38.26 10.35
N LEU A 539 -5.54 38.76 11.56
CA LEU A 539 -6.84 39.25 11.96
C LEU A 539 -6.67 40.44 12.90
N ARG A 540 -7.29 41.57 12.56
CA ARG A 540 -7.41 42.72 13.46
C ARG A 540 -8.65 42.60 14.33
N GLN A 541 -8.47 42.67 15.65
CA GLN A 541 -9.57 42.81 16.62
C GLN A 541 -9.33 44.04 17.51
N LYS A 542 -10.06 45.13 17.27
CA LYS A 542 -9.93 46.40 18.01
C LYS A 542 -8.50 46.94 18.02
N ASP A 543 -7.85 46.94 19.19
CA ASP A 543 -6.48 47.41 19.45
C ASP A 543 -5.43 46.29 19.34
N GLU A 544 -5.84 45.08 18.95
CA GLU A 544 -4.98 43.90 18.86
C GLU A 544 -4.90 43.36 17.44
N LEU A 545 -3.76 42.72 17.20
CA LEU A 545 -3.38 42.13 15.94
C LEU A 545 -3.04 40.67 16.15
N TRP A 546 -3.80 39.77 15.57
CA TRP A 546 -3.52 38.35 15.61
C TRP A 546 -2.85 37.95 14.32
N VAL A 547 -1.61 37.46 14.39
CA VAL A 547 -0.83 37.06 13.22
C VAL A 547 -0.54 35.57 13.31
N GLY A 548 -1.07 34.81 12.36
CA GLY A 548 -0.76 33.41 12.19
C GLY A 548 0.60 33.27 11.51
N THR A 549 1.47 32.46 12.08
CA THR A 549 2.83 32.29 11.56
C THR A 549 3.22 30.82 11.47
N SER A 550 4.41 30.54 10.92
CA SER A 550 5.06 29.23 11.02
C SER A 550 5.49 28.85 12.44
N ASN A 551 5.56 29.82 13.36
CA ASN A 551 6.14 29.68 14.70
C ASN A 551 5.10 29.89 15.82
N GLY A 552 3.80 29.79 15.50
CA GLY A 552 2.70 30.01 16.44
C GLY A 552 1.86 31.25 16.11
N LEU A 553 0.99 31.60 17.05
CA LEU A 553 0.10 32.75 16.97
C LEU A 553 0.74 33.93 17.71
N ALA A 554 0.93 35.05 17.02
CA ALA A 554 1.41 36.29 17.63
C ALA A 554 0.24 37.26 17.86
N ASN A 555 0.08 37.72 19.09
CA ASN A 555 -0.78 38.86 19.43
C ASN A 555 0.08 40.13 19.52
N ILE A 556 -0.20 41.14 18.70
CA ILE A 556 0.49 42.43 18.73
C ILE A 556 -0.49 43.51 19.20
N SER A 557 -0.14 44.21 20.28
CA SER A 557 -0.89 45.40 20.68
C SER A 557 -0.57 46.57 19.73
N LEU A 558 -1.58 47.12 19.08
CA LEU A 558 -1.41 48.29 18.19
C LEU A 558 -0.98 49.55 18.96
N LYS A 559 -1.34 49.65 20.26
CA LYS A 559 -0.99 50.77 21.14
C LYS A 559 0.44 50.72 21.63
N THR A 560 0.87 49.59 22.20
CA THR A 560 2.19 49.47 22.83
C THR A 560 3.24 48.82 21.93
N LYS A 561 2.83 48.28 20.77
CA LYS A 561 3.67 47.47 19.86
C LYS A 561 4.34 46.27 20.55
N LYS A 562 3.80 45.82 21.69
CA LYS A 562 4.26 44.62 22.40
C LYS A 562 3.67 43.39 21.72
N ILE A 563 4.47 42.33 21.64
CA ILE A 563 4.12 41.06 21.03
C ILE A 563 4.03 39.99 22.12
N LYS A 564 2.88 39.31 22.21
CA LYS A 564 2.68 38.11 23.02
C LYS A 564 2.60 36.91 22.08
N TRP A 565 3.46 35.93 22.31
CA TRP A 565 3.46 34.68 21.55
C TRP A 565 2.56 33.65 22.22
N ILE A 566 1.88 32.87 21.40
CA ILE A 566 1.11 31.69 21.79
C ILE A 566 1.61 30.54 20.92
N THR A 567 2.26 29.59 21.57
CA THR A 567 3.00 28.49 20.95
C THR A 567 2.50 27.14 21.49
N ARG A 568 3.21 26.06 21.16
CA ARG A 568 2.93 24.74 21.76
C ARG A 568 3.08 24.72 23.28
N GLU A 569 3.97 25.55 23.82
CA GLU A 569 4.18 25.65 25.27
C GLU A 569 2.94 26.19 25.98
N ASP A 570 2.14 27.01 25.29
CA ASP A 570 0.89 27.59 25.81
C ASP A 570 -0.35 26.69 25.60
N GLY A 571 -0.20 25.54 24.91
CA GLY A 571 -1.29 24.60 24.64
C GLY A 571 -1.76 24.52 23.19
N LEU A 572 -1.19 25.31 22.27
CA LEU A 572 -1.53 25.24 20.84
C LEU A 572 -1.04 23.90 20.22
N PRO A 573 -1.89 23.10 19.55
CA PRO A 573 -1.51 21.75 19.09
C PRO A 573 -0.45 21.75 17.97
N SER A 574 -0.38 22.82 17.19
CA SER A 574 0.53 23.01 16.06
C SER A 574 0.89 24.48 15.90
N GLU A 575 2.18 24.78 15.72
CA GLU A 575 2.70 26.15 15.57
C GLU A 575 2.46 26.72 14.18
N PHE A 576 2.37 25.88 13.15
CA PHE A 576 2.07 26.35 11.80
C PHE A 576 0.57 26.64 11.67
N ILE A 577 0.22 27.91 11.60
CA ILE A 577 -1.14 28.40 11.42
C ILE A 577 -1.31 28.79 9.96
N TYR A 578 -2.37 28.33 9.30
CA TYR A 578 -2.66 28.62 7.90
C TYR A 578 -3.60 29.82 7.73
N ALA A 579 -4.64 29.87 8.54
CA ALA A 579 -5.67 30.91 8.51
C ALA A 579 -6.28 31.14 9.89
N ILE A 580 -6.84 32.33 10.09
CA ILE A 580 -7.48 32.78 11.33
C ILE A 580 -8.83 33.39 10.96
N GLU A 581 -9.90 32.93 11.58
CA GLU A 581 -11.23 33.53 11.44
C GLU A 581 -11.87 33.77 12.82
N PRO A 582 -12.52 34.93 13.05
CA PRO A 582 -13.25 35.18 14.29
C PRO A 582 -14.64 34.54 14.26
N ASP A 583 -15.13 34.05 15.41
CA ASP A 583 -16.56 33.82 15.60
C ASP A 583 -17.29 35.07 16.14
N LYS A 584 -18.61 34.97 16.28
CA LYS A 584 -19.46 36.06 16.81
C LYS A 584 -19.09 36.48 18.24
N PHE A 585 -18.46 35.60 19.02
CA PHE A 585 -18.02 35.86 20.39
C PHE A 585 -16.57 36.38 20.46
N GLN A 586 -15.93 36.61 19.30
CA GLN A 586 -14.53 37.02 19.16
C GLN A 586 -13.52 35.93 19.55
N ASN A 587 -13.94 34.65 19.60
CA ASN A 587 -12.99 33.54 19.67
C ASN A 587 -12.33 33.35 18.30
N LEU A 588 -11.12 32.81 18.30
CA LEU A 588 -10.35 32.60 17.09
C LEU A 588 -10.46 31.14 16.65
N TRP A 589 -10.75 30.93 15.38
CA TRP A 589 -10.71 29.63 14.73
C TRP A 589 -9.49 29.58 13.82
N LEU A 590 -8.58 28.67 14.14
CA LEU A 590 -7.26 28.54 13.52
C LEU A 590 -7.21 27.25 12.73
N SER A 591 -6.81 27.30 11.46
CA SER A 591 -6.46 26.08 10.72
C SER A 591 -4.96 25.80 10.82
N THR A 592 -4.58 24.55 11.04
CA THR A 592 -3.19 24.16 11.34
C THR A 592 -2.76 22.88 10.60
N ASN A 593 -1.55 22.36 10.88
CA ASN A 593 -1.12 21.01 10.45
C ASN A 593 -1.76 19.86 11.25
N LYS A 594 -2.56 20.15 12.27
CA LYS A 594 -3.23 19.15 13.11
C LYS A 594 -4.75 19.37 13.18
N GLY A 595 -5.32 19.93 12.13
CA GLY A 595 -6.75 20.23 12.08
C GLY A 595 -7.09 21.66 12.45
N ILE A 596 -8.32 21.86 12.93
CA ILE A 596 -8.88 23.17 13.31
C ILE A 596 -8.82 23.32 14.82
N VAL A 597 -8.50 24.54 15.29
CA VAL A 597 -8.41 24.87 16.71
C VAL A 597 -9.30 26.06 17.00
N LYS A 598 -10.21 25.92 17.97
CA LYS A 598 -10.89 27.06 18.59
C LYS A 598 -10.03 27.55 19.75
N PHE A 599 -9.73 28.84 19.77
CA PHE A 599 -8.98 29.51 20.81
C PHE A 599 -9.82 30.63 21.43
N GLU A 600 -9.98 30.60 22.75
CA GLU A 600 -10.81 31.54 23.51
C GLU A 600 -9.94 32.55 24.28
N PRO A 601 -9.58 33.70 23.69
CA PRO A 601 -8.63 34.64 24.30
C PRO A 601 -9.13 35.27 25.61
N LYS A 602 -10.45 35.32 25.82
CA LYS A 602 -11.08 35.93 27.01
C LYS A 602 -11.43 34.92 28.11
N ASN A 603 -11.53 33.65 27.78
CA ASN A 603 -11.96 32.59 28.70
C ASN A 603 -10.77 31.67 28.99
N ASN A 604 -9.91 32.09 29.92
CA ASN A 604 -8.71 31.35 30.35
C ASN A 604 -7.69 30.96 29.26
N HIS A 605 -7.78 31.48 28.04
CA HIS A 605 -6.92 31.06 26.92
C HIS A 605 -7.10 29.56 26.59
N GLU A 606 -8.32 29.04 26.66
CA GLU A 606 -8.61 27.64 26.36
C GLU A 606 -8.48 27.32 24.86
N PHE A 607 -8.00 26.10 24.58
CA PHE A 607 -7.87 25.55 23.23
C PHE A 607 -8.74 24.30 23.08
N HIS A 608 -9.57 24.28 22.05
CA HIS A 608 -10.31 23.09 21.63
C HIS A 608 -9.83 22.67 20.25
N SER A 609 -9.23 21.48 20.17
CA SER A 609 -8.66 20.95 18.93
C SER A 609 -9.60 19.94 18.31
N PHE A 610 -9.80 20.07 17.00
CA PHE A 610 -10.64 19.19 16.19
C PHE A 610 -9.80 18.54 15.10
N ASN A 611 -10.04 17.27 14.83
CA ASN A 611 -9.30 16.45 13.88
C ASN A 611 -10.24 15.69 12.91
N ILE A 612 -9.67 14.76 12.14
CA ILE A 612 -10.43 14.00 11.12
C ILE A 612 -11.60 13.22 11.76
N ASN A 613 -11.46 12.74 12.99
CA ASN A 613 -12.52 12.03 13.70
C ASN A 613 -13.70 12.93 14.10
N ASP A 614 -13.51 14.26 14.09
CA ASP A 614 -14.58 15.23 14.34
C ASP A 614 -15.30 15.62 13.03
N GLY A 615 -14.82 15.14 11.87
CA GLY A 615 -15.42 15.39 10.56
C GLY A 615 -14.59 16.27 9.63
N LEU A 616 -13.32 16.58 9.95
CA LEU A 616 -12.45 17.39 9.09
C LEU A 616 -12.03 16.68 7.79
N GLN A 617 -11.75 17.45 6.73
CA GLN A 617 -11.29 16.93 5.42
C GLN A 617 -9.92 16.24 5.47
N GLY A 618 -9.11 16.59 6.48
CA GLY A 618 -7.73 16.14 6.68
C GLY A 618 -7.09 16.91 7.83
N PHE A 619 -5.86 16.57 8.18
CA PHE A 619 -5.08 17.31 9.18
C PHE A 619 -4.51 18.62 8.63
N GLU A 620 -4.15 18.65 7.35
CA GLU A 620 -3.47 19.77 6.71
C GLU A 620 -4.46 20.66 5.96
N PHE A 621 -4.38 21.95 6.23
CA PHE A 621 -5.16 23.01 5.58
C PHE A 621 -4.29 23.86 4.66
N ASN A 622 -4.92 24.62 3.78
CA ASN A 622 -4.23 25.52 2.88
C ASN A 622 -4.27 26.96 3.42
N GLY A 623 -3.13 27.65 3.41
CA GLY A 623 -3.07 29.08 3.73
C GLY A 623 -3.91 29.91 2.74
N TYR A 624 -4.43 31.05 3.22
CA TYR A 624 -5.29 31.98 2.47
C TYR A 624 -6.63 31.38 2.01
N CYS A 625 -7.00 30.23 2.58
CA CYS A 625 -8.20 29.50 2.23
C CYS A 625 -9.15 29.43 3.42
N SER A 626 -9.56 30.60 3.90
CA SER A 626 -10.61 30.75 4.90
C SER A 626 -11.61 31.80 4.47
N PHE A 627 -12.84 31.66 4.96
CA PHE A 627 -13.89 32.64 4.73
C PHE A 627 -14.89 32.62 5.88
N ASN A 628 -15.24 33.79 6.38
CA ASN A 628 -16.31 34.00 7.34
C ASN A 628 -17.54 34.59 6.66
N ASP A 629 -18.62 33.82 6.62
CA ASP A 629 -19.86 34.23 6.00
C ASP A 629 -20.69 35.09 6.97
N SER A 630 -20.58 36.40 6.84
CA SER A 630 -21.28 37.36 7.70
C SER A 630 -22.82 37.22 7.68
N THR A 631 -23.40 36.60 6.65
CA THR A 631 -24.86 36.47 6.51
C THR A 631 -25.46 35.41 7.43
N ASN A 632 -24.72 34.32 7.71
CA ASN A 632 -25.20 33.19 8.52
C ASN A 632 -24.24 32.84 9.69
N GLY A 633 -23.04 33.41 9.73
CA GLY A 633 -22.01 33.15 10.73
C GLY A 633 -21.23 31.85 10.51
N ARG A 634 -21.34 31.20 9.35
CA ARG A 634 -20.58 29.99 9.03
C ARG A 634 -19.14 30.33 8.69
N LEU A 635 -18.23 29.51 9.20
CA LEU A 635 -16.82 29.54 8.84
C LEU A 635 -16.52 28.47 7.81
N TYR A 636 -15.59 28.79 6.91
CA TYR A 636 -15.14 27.92 5.83
C TYR A 636 -13.62 27.84 5.87
N PHE A 637 -13.05 26.64 5.75
CA PHE A 637 -11.61 26.40 5.74
C PHE A 637 -11.26 25.35 4.69
N GLY A 638 -10.49 25.73 3.67
CA GLY A 638 -10.05 24.81 2.63
C GLY A 638 -8.72 24.15 2.95
N GLY A 639 -8.58 22.90 2.55
CA GLY A 639 -7.38 22.11 2.71
C GLY A 639 -7.08 21.24 1.51
N ILE A 640 -6.17 20.29 1.71
CA ILE A 640 -5.62 19.47 0.63
C ILE A 640 -6.64 18.49 0.02
N ASN A 641 -7.68 18.14 0.77
CA ASN A 641 -8.72 17.20 0.39
C ASN A 641 -10.13 17.81 0.40
N GLY A 642 -10.28 19.13 0.31
CA GLY A 642 -11.60 19.78 0.19
C GLY A 642 -11.80 20.97 1.12
N LEU A 643 -13.07 21.31 1.36
CA LEU A 643 -13.53 22.46 2.13
C LEU A 643 -14.27 21.98 3.37
N ASN A 644 -13.81 22.38 4.55
CA ASN A 644 -14.63 22.29 5.75
C ASN A 644 -15.50 23.53 5.89
N TYR A 645 -16.72 23.33 6.39
CA TYR A 645 -17.62 24.42 6.76
C TYR A 645 -18.41 24.07 8.01
N PHE A 646 -18.65 25.03 8.89
CA PHE A 646 -19.42 24.80 10.11
C PHE A 646 -19.90 26.13 10.68
N ASN A 647 -20.92 26.07 11.52
CA ASN A 647 -21.33 27.21 12.32
C ASN A 647 -20.69 27.05 13.71
N PRO A 648 -19.84 27.99 14.17
CA PRO A 648 -19.19 27.90 15.47
C PRO A 648 -20.14 27.66 16.65
N ALA A 649 -21.38 28.16 16.56
CA ALA A 649 -22.39 27.99 17.61
C ALA A 649 -22.95 26.57 17.72
N ASP A 650 -22.87 25.77 16.66
CA ASP A 650 -23.39 24.40 16.62
C ASP A 650 -22.34 23.37 17.09
N ILE A 651 -21.10 23.82 17.29
CA ILE A 651 -20.01 22.98 17.78
C ILE A 651 -20.17 22.81 19.29
N ASN A 652 -20.83 21.73 19.68
CA ASN A 652 -20.96 21.31 21.06
C ASN A 652 -19.60 20.92 21.63
N THR A 653 -19.00 21.81 22.42
CA THR A 653 -17.89 21.50 23.32
C THR A 653 -18.44 20.78 24.55
N VAL A 654 -19.12 19.64 24.36
CA VAL A 654 -19.45 18.78 25.51
C VAL A 654 -18.11 18.36 26.09
N GLY A 655 -17.90 18.73 27.34
CA GLY A 655 -16.65 18.53 28.05
C GLY A 655 -16.18 17.09 27.91
N ASN A 656 -15.21 16.87 27.03
CA ASN A 656 -14.14 15.92 27.30
C ASN A 656 -13.29 16.51 28.44
N ASN A 657 -13.93 16.68 29.59
CA ASN A 657 -13.29 16.71 30.89
C ASN A 657 -12.80 15.29 31.15
N ASN A 658 -11.72 14.95 30.46
CA ASN A 658 -10.68 13.98 30.78
C ASN A 658 -9.76 13.81 29.57
N VAL A 659 -9.29 14.93 29.01
CA VAL A 659 -7.85 15.01 28.80
C VAL A 659 -7.35 15.77 30.01
N ASN A 660 -6.74 15.06 30.96
CA ASN A 660 -5.87 15.68 31.95
C ASN A 660 -4.82 16.49 31.17
N VAL A 661 -5.10 17.76 30.91
CA VAL A 661 -4.07 18.77 30.76
C VAL A 661 -3.54 18.93 32.16
N LEU A 662 -2.52 18.13 32.48
CA LEU A 662 -1.65 18.34 33.63
C LEU A 662 -1.09 19.76 33.50
N THR A 663 -1.77 20.71 34.14
CA THR A 663 -1.26 22.03 34.48
C THR A 663 -0.36 21.84 35.69
N GLU A 664 0.83 21.34 35.38
CA GLU A 664 2.10 21.54 36.06
C GLU A 664 3.10 20.87 35.13
N GLU A 665 4.10 21.63 34.69
CA GLU A 665 5.20 21.13 33.87
C GLU A 665 5.92 19.98 34.57
N ILE A 666 5.40 18.78 34.42
CA ILE A 666 6.18 17.54 34.46
C ILE A 666 6.51 17.25 33.00
N LEU A 667 7.51 17.99 32.52
CA LEU A 667 8.27 17.80 31.30
C LEU A 667 8.53 16.30 31.10
N LYS A 668 7.98 15.75 30.02
CA LYS A 668 8.20 14.38 29.58
C LYS A 668 9.38 14.35 28.62
N LEU A 669 10.48 13.70 29.00
CA LEU A 669 11.45 13.26 28.00
C LEU A 669 10.80 12.24 27.11
N ARG A 670 10.96 12.45 25.82
CA ARG A 670 11.16 11.35 24.91
C ARG A 670 12.59 11.46 24.40
N PRO A 671 13.23 10.33 24.09
CA PRO A 671 14.62 10.33 23.68
C PRO A 671 14.76 11.06 22.36
N ARG A 672 15.38 12.24 22.40
CA ARG A 672 15.76 12.96 21.20
C ARG A 672 17.18 13.50 21.35
N ASN A 673 18.03 13.02 20.44
CA ASN A 673 19.44 13.33 20.29
C ASN A 673 19.72 14.83 20.41
N ILE A 674 20.44 15.24 21.44
CA ILE A 674 21.01 16.60 21.48
C ILE A 674 22.32 16.57 20.70
N SER A 675 22.27 16.80 19.38
CA SER A 675 23.46 16.79 18.51
C SER A 675 24.21 18.12 18.57
N TYR A 676 25.45 18.12 19.06
CA TYR A 676 26.33 19.29 19.01
C TYR A 676 27.17 19.32 17.72
N TYR A 677 27.28 20.49 17.09
CA TYR A 677 28.14 20.75 15.92
C TYR A 677 29.14 21.86 16.28
N SER A 678 30.43 21.64 16.04
CA SER A 678 31.40 22.74 15.99
C SER A 678 32.17 22.69 14.68
N ASP A 679 31.96 23.70 13.84
CA ASP A 679 32.93 24.12 12.83
C ASP A 679 33.54 25.45 13.32
N SER A 680 34.81 25.68 13.03
CA SER A 680 35.68 26.68 13.68
C SER A 680 35.31 28.15 13.44
N LYS A 681 34.20 28.48 12.75
CA LYS A 681 33.92 29.86 12.29
C LYS A 681 32.50 30.42 12.42
N SER A 682 31.49 29.71 12.92
CA SER A 682 30.20 30.36 13.23
C SER A 682 29.33 29.54 14.19
N LEU A 683 28.92 30.19 15.28
CA LEU A 683 28.10 29.64 16.36
C LEU A 683 26.66 30.13 16.22
N TYR A 684 25.68 29.23 16.14
CA TYR A 684 24.40 29.28 16.87
C TYR A 684 23.65 27.96 16.67
N ASN A 685 23.30 27.26 17.76
CA ASN A 685 22.16 26.35 17.84
C ASN A 685 21.69 26.29 19.30
N LYS A 686 20.40 26.55 19.53
CA LYS A 686 19.74 26.51 20.85
C LYS A 686 19.52 25.04 21.28
N PRO A 687 19.70 24.69 22.56
CA PRO A 687 19.25 23.41 23.10
C PRO A 687 17.72 23.42 23.29
N ASN A 688 17.06 22.29 23.01
CA ASN A 688 15.67 22.04 23.39
C ASN A 688 15.66 20.93 24.47
N PRO A 689 15.58 21.27 25.77
CA PRO A 689 15.56 20.30 26.86
C PRO A 689 14.13 20.05 27.34
N SER A 690 13.70 18.78 27.43
CA SER A 690 12.39 18.46 28.00
C SER A 690 12.44 17.25 28.94
N ASP A 691 13.02 17.40 30.15
CA ASP A 691 12.73 16.54 31.32
C ASP A 691 12.45 17.35 32.58
N SER A 692 11.60 16.86 33.47
CA SER A 692 11.10 17.61 34.64
C SER A 692 11.92 17.41 35.91
N ASN A 693 12.79 16.43 35.84
CA ASN A 693 13.58 15.95 36.94
C ASN A 693 15.03 16.42 36.88
N PHE A 694 15.44 17.11 35.80
CA PHE A 694 16.83 17.46 35.55
C PHE A 694 16.93 18.79 34.80
N LEU A 695 17.35 19.87 35.48
CA LEU A 695 17.52 21.21 34.91
C LEU A 695 18.96 21.43 34.47
N ALA A 696 19.29 21.41 33.18
CA ALA A 696 20.63 21.73 32.67
C ALA A 696 20.73 23.15 32.08
N LYS A 697 21.73 23.94 32.47
CA LYS A 697 22.09 25.24 31.88
C LYS A 697 23.40 25.14 31.10
N PHE A 698 23.36 25.48 29.82
CA PHE A 698 24.54 25.51 28.94
C PHE A 698 25.23 26.88 29.00
N LYS A 699 26.52 26.90 29.33
CA LYS A 699 27.38 28.08 29.17
C LYS A 699 28.74 27.63 28.65
N PHE A 700 29.22 28.26 27.58
CA PHE A 700 30.64 28.22 27.24
C PHE A 700 31.45 28.80 28.39
N TYR A 701 32.35 28.00 28.95
CA TYR A 701 33.24 28.45 30.01
C TYR A 701 34.28 29.41 29.40
N LYS A 702 34.23 30.68 29.80
CA LYS A 702 35.19 31.73 29.42
C LYS A 702 36.34 31.90 30.43
N GLY A 703 36.44 31.02 31.43
CA GLY A 703 37.50 31.07 32.43
C GLY A 703 38.77 30.35 31.98
N LEU A 704 39.86 30.57 32.69
CA LEU A 704 41.09 29.79 32.56
C LEU A 704 40.76 28.30 32.79
N ILE A 705 40.94 27.51 31.74
CA ILE A 705 40.85 26.05 31.77
C ILE A 705 42.01 25.55 32.65
N PRO A 706 41.81 24.61 33.59
CA PRO A 706 42.93 23.94 34.24
C PRO A 706 43.77 23.26 33.15
N ASN A 707 44.96 23.80 32.91
CA ASN A 707 45.90 23.28 31.92
C ASN A 707 46.33 21.87 32.31
N PHE A 708 45.65 20.86 31.79
CA PHE A 708 46.09 19.47 31.82
C PHE A 708 45.98 18.87 30.42
N SER A 709 47.08 18.98 29.67
CA SER A 709 47.42 18.31 28.41
C SER A 709 47.06 19.06 27.11
N TYR A 710 48.12 19.50 26.42
CA TYR A 710 48.13 19.99 25.06
C TYR A 710 48.07 18.82 24.07
N THR A 711 46.88 18.47 23.60
CA THR A 711 46.71 17.79 22.30
C THR A 711 45.57 18.46 21.52
N PRO A 712 45.78 18.90 20.26
CA PRO A 712 44.78 19.62 19.46
C PRO A 712 43.54 18.79 19.06
N ASN A 713 43.43 17.56 19.58
CA ASN A 713 42.43 16.55 19.25
C ASN A 713 41.45 16.27 20.42
N ASP A 714 41.52 17.05 21.49
CA ASP A 714 40.70 16.88 22.69
C ASP A 714 39.61 17.96 22.78
N VAL A 715 38.35 17.54 22.74
CA VAL A 715 37.18 18.42 22.93
C VAL A 715 36.71 18.33 24.37
N TRP A 716 36.65 19.48 25.04
CA TRP A 716 36.16 19.60 26.42
C TRP A 716 34.79 20.27 26.46
N LEU A 717 33.85 19.65 27.16
CA LEU A 717 32.49 20.16 27.38
C LEU A 717 32.26 20.33 28.89
N ARG A 718 31.62 21.43 29.30
CA ARG A 718 31.22 21.68 30.69
C ARG A 718 29.71 21.86 30.76
N PHE A 719 29.06 21.05 31.59
CA PHE A 719 27.62 21.09 31.86
C PHE A 719 27.39 21.52 33.29
N THR A 720 26.31 22.25 33.54
CA THR A 720 25.84 22.52 34.90
C THR A 720 24.38 22.15 34.95
N PHE A 721 23.98 21.28 35.87
CA PHE A 721 22.62 20.80 35.94
C PHE A 721 22.17 20.51 37.37
N LYS A 722 20.85 20.49 37.59
CA LYS A 722 20.22 20.28 38.89
C LYS A 722 19.22 19.14 38.82
N ASN A 723 19.44 18.10 39.61
CA ASN A 723 18.49 17.00 39.75
C ASN A 723 17.33 17.46 40.65
N LYS A 724 16.08 17.23 40.28
CA LYS A 724 14.85 17.68 40.96
C LYS A 724 14.08 16.55 41.63
N VAL A 725 14.54 15.30 41.49
CA VAL A 725 13.97 14.12 42.15
C VAL A 725 15.08 13.17 42.54
N ASN A 726 14.86 12.41 43.60
CA ASN A 726 15.79 11.40 44.06
C ASN A 726 15.76 10.12 43.19
N LYS A 727 16.16 10.23 41.91
CA LYS A 727 16.25 9.12 40.94
C LYS A 727 17.62 9.09 40.26
N SER A 728 18.07 7.89 39.90
CA SER A 728 19.26 7.67 39.07
C SER A 728 18.96 7.95 37.60
N TRP A 729 19.88 8.64 36.93
CA TRP A 729 19.76 9.00 35.51
C TRP A 729 20.86 8.32 34.70
N PHE A 730 20.57 7.99 33.44
CA PHE A 730 21.56 7.41 32.54
C PHE A 730 21.91 8.40 31.45
N PHE A 731 23.19 8.69 31.32
CA PHE A 731 23.74 9.57 30.30
C PHE A 731 24.30 8.73 29.17
N GLU A 732 23.70 8.80 27.99
CA GLU A 732 24.19 8.13 26.78
C GLU A 732 24.82 9.16 25.84
N LEU A 733 25.98 8.82 25.30
CA LEU A 733 26.51 9.48 24.11
C LEU A 733 26.14 8.63 22.91
N ASP A 734 25.20 9.12 22.10
CA ASP A 734 24.72 8.37 20.93
C ASP A 734 25.66 8.56 19.74
N ASN A 735 26.20 7.45 19.23
CA ASN A 735 27.06 7.40 18.05
C ASN A 735 28.34 8.28 18.04
N PRO A 736 29.05 8.52 19.16
CA PRO A 736 30.33 9.21 19.09
C PRO A 736 31.40 8.23 18.59
N ARG A 737 31.91 8.43 17.37
CA ARG A 737 33.15 7.75 16.92
C ARG A 737 34.37 8.36 17.62
N LEU A 738 34.42 8.21 18.94
CA LEU A 738 35.43 8.77 19.83
C LEU A 738 36.46 7.72 20.19
N SER A 739 37.73 8.10 20.05
CA SER A 739 38.84 7.21 20.42
C SER A 739 38.85 6.91 21.92
N GLN A 740 38.43 7.90 22.71
CA GLN A 740 38.34 7.84 24.16
C GLN A 740 37.41 8.96 24.66
N VAL A 741 36.58 8.65 25.65
CA VAL A 741 35.69 9.60 26.34
C VAL A 741 35.96 9.50 27.83
N GLU A 742 36.14 10.64 28.48
CA GLU A 742 36.27 10.75 29.93
C GLU A 742 35.21 11.71 30.47
N ILE A 743 34.59 11.36 31.59
CA ILE A 743 33.58 12.16 32.27
C ILE A 743 34.00 12.37 33.71
N TRP A 744 33.95 13.62 34.18
CA TRP A 744 34.10 14.02 35.57
C TRP A 744 32.83 14.72 36.04
N LEU A 745 32.26 14.32 37.17
CA LEU A 745 31.11 14.97 37.79
C LEU A 745 31.51 15.59 39.12
N TYR A 746 31.13 16.84 39.35
CA TYR A 746 31.39 17.59 40.58
C TYR A 746 30.10 18.04 41.25
N GLU A 747 30.07 18.03 42.57
CA GLU A 747 29.02 18.58 43.43
C GLU A 747 29.66 19.62 44.37
N ARG A 748 29.15 20.86 44.43
CA ARG A 748 29.70 21.93 45.29
C ARG A 748 31.26 22.08 45.22
N ASN A 749 31.84 21.89 44.03
CA ASN A 749 33.29 21.86 43.75
C ASN A 749 34.09 20.63 44.26
N GLN A 750 33.45 19.55 44.72
CA GLN A 750 34.09 18.26 44.99
C GLN A 750 33.81 17.24 43.88
N LEU A 751 34.82 16.50 43.42
CA LEU A 751 34.67 15.45 42.39
C LEU A 751 33.95 14.22 42.99
N ILE A 752 32.83 13.83 42.40
CA ILE A 752 32.00 12.70 42.85
C ILE A 752 32.01 11.50 41.89
N LEU A 753 32.30 11.71 40.60
CA LEU A 753 32.38 10.62 39.61
C LEU A 753 33.49 10.89 38.60
N TYR A 754 34.28 9.88 38.27
CA TYR A 754 35.16 9.86 37.10
C TYR A 754 35.01 8.53 36.36
N LYS A 755 34.71 8.57 35.05
CA LYS A 755 34.53 7.37 34.21
C LYS A 755 35.16 7.55 32.83
N LYS A 756 35.62 6.45 32.24
CA LYS A 756 36.28 6.40 30.92
C LYS A 756 35.64 5.34 30.01
N SER A 757 35.36 5.69 28.75
CA SER A 757 34.72 4.83 27.75
C SER A 757 35.23 5.15 26.32
N GLY A 758 34.66 4.55 25.27
CA GLY A 758 34.96 4.79 23.85
C GLY A 758 35.52 3.58 23.09
N ASP A 759 35.75 3.71 21.78
CA ASP A 759 36.05 2.60 20.86
C ASP A 759 37.27 1.75 21.24
N LYS A 760 38.20 2.29 22.04
CA LYS A 760 39.40 1.58 22.53
C LYS A 760 39.19 0.87 23.87
N VAL A 761 38.03 1.04 24.49
CA VAL A 761 37.69 0.38 25.75
C VAL A 761 36.85 -0.87 25.43
N PRO A 762 37.30 -2.08 25.81
CA PRO A 762 36.52 -3.29 25.58
C PRO A 762 35.11 -3.22 26.18
N LEU A 763 34.10 -3.67 25.43
CA LEU A 763 32.67 -3.58 25.78
C LEU A 763 32.33 -4.34 27.08
N ASN A 764 33.15 -5.30 27.49
CA ASN A 764 33.02 -5.99 28.79
C ASN A 764 33.44 -5.13 29.99
N LYS A 765 34.15 -4.01 29.77
CA LYS A 765 34.48 -3.01 30.79
C LYS A 765 33.42 -1.91 30.89
N TYR A 766 32.39 -1.95 30.04
CA TYR A 766 31.28 -1.00 30.10
C TYR A 766 30.33 -1.44 31.22
N GLU A 767 29.82 -0.47 31.97
CA GLU A 767 28.86 -0.69 33.05
C GLU A 767 27.52 -1.25 32.52
N LEU A 768 27.10 -0.78 31.35
CA LEU A 768 26.01 -1.34 30.56
C LEU A 768 26.57 -1.80 29.21
N LYS A 769 26.29 -3.07 28.84
CA LYS A 769 26.68 -3.63 27.54
C LYS A 769 25.85 -3.00 26.42
N SER A 770 26.25 -1.79 26.02
CA SER A 770 25.67 -1.01 24.94
C SER A 770 26.78 -0.63 23.95
N PRO A 771 26.49 -0.60 22.63
CA PRO A 771 27.44 -0.08 21.64
C PRO A 771 27.72 1.42 21.83
N ASN A 772 26.79 2.16 22.44
CA ASN A 772 26.97 3.56 22.82
C ASN A 772 27.53 3.68 24.25
N PRO A 773 28.42 4.64 24.56
CA PRO A 773 28.85 4.93 25.93
C PRO A 773 27.68 5.40 26.79
N ILE A 774 27.29 4.59 27.79
CA ILE A 774 26.24 4.93 28.76
C ILE A 774 26.86 4.99 30.16
N PHE A 775 26.55 6.04 30.90
CA PHE A 775 27.04 6.29 32.25
C PHE A 775 25.88 6.49 33.21
N LYS A 776 25.84 5.69 34.29
CA LYS A 776 24.89 5.92 35.38
C LYS A 776 25.34 7.12 36.23
N LEU A 777 24.41 8.03 36.49
CA LEU A 777 24.56 9.22 37.34
C LEU A 777 23.63 9.08 38.56
N ASP A 778 24.20 8.72 39.71
CA ASP A 778 23.49 8.66 40.99
C ASP A 778 23.54 10.05 41.65
N MET A 779 22.40 10.73 41.73
CA MET A 779 22.32 12.16 42.06
C MET A 779 21.27 12.44 43.12
N ILE A 780 21.53 13.42 43.98
CA ILE A 780 20.67 13.83 45.09
C ILE A 780 19.72 14.95 44.63
N GLU A 781 18.50 14.92 45.15
CA GLU A 781 17.45 15.87 44.84
C GLU A 781 17.80 17.33 45.23
N ASN A 782 17.47 18.25 44.34
CA ASN A 782 17.61 19.70 44.44
C ASN A 782 19.05 20.23 44.64
N GLN A 783 20.07 19.48 44.24
CA GLN A 783 21.47 19.93 44.26
C GLN A 783 22.01 20.27 42.87
N ASP A 784 22.93 21.24 42.83
CA ASP A 784 23.62 21.68 41.61
C ASP A 784 24.90 20.86 41.38
N TYR A 785 25.02 20.31 40.17
CA TYR A 785 26.16 19.52 39.70
C TYR A 785 26.85 20.20 38.52
N VAL A 786 28.15 19.98 38.39
CA VAL A 786 28.98 20.42 37.26
C VAL A 786 29.65 19.20 36.66
N MET A 787 29.40 18.91 35.39
CA MET A 787 30.03 17.79 34.68
C MET A 787 31.00 18.29 33.62
N TYR A 788 32.19 17.70 33.56
CA TYR A 788 33.17 17.90 32.50
C TYR A 788 33.24 16.63 31.66
N ILE A 789 33.20 16.76 30.34
CA ILE A 789 33.41 15.65 29.40
C ILE A 789 34.61 16.00 28.54
N LYS A 790 35.57 15.08 28.45
CA LYS A 790 36.67 15.13 27.49
C LYS A 790 36.46 14.03 26.46
N GLY A 791 36.25 14.40 25.21
CA GLY A 791 36.30 13.46 24.10
C GLY A 791 37.57 13.66 23.31
N SER A 792 38.39 12.62 23.21
CA SER A 792 39.58 12.60 22.36
C SER A 792 39.21 12.02 21.00
N SER A 793 39.40 12.79 19.93
CA SER A 793 39.07 12.41 18.57
C SER A 793 40.10 12.90 17.57
N THR A 794 40.41 12.07 16.58
CA THR A 794 41.21 12.46 15.42
C THR A 794 40.38 13.10 14.29
N ARG A 795 39.11 13.43 14.55
CA ARG A 795 38.11 13.99 13.60
C ARG A 795 37.21 15.02 14.29
N ASP A 796 36.49 15.83 13.52
CA ASP A 796 35.34 16.61 14.00
C ASP A 796 34.31 15.68 14.65
N VAL A 797 33.90 16.02 15.86
CA VAL A 797 33.04 15.16 16.69
C VAL A 797 31.67 15.81 16.84
N LYS A 798 30.64 15.06 16.45
CA LYS A 798 29.30 15.31 16.98
C LYS A 798 29.18 14.61 18.32
N PHE A 799 28.68 15.31 19.32
CA PHE A 799 28.33 14.74 20.62
C PHE A 799 26.81 14.73 20.78
N PRO A 800 26.09 13.75 20.19
CA PRO A 800 24.69 13.51 20.51
C PRO A 800 24.58 13.06 21.95
N ILE A 801 24.08 13.93 22.83
CA ILE A 801 23.87 13.60 24.23
C ILE A 801 22.41 13.21 24.41
N LEU A 802 22.21 12.05 25.03
CA LEU A 802 20.91 11.53 25.45
C LEU A 802 20.93 11.30 26.95
N ILE A 803 19.81 11.59 27.60
CA ILE A 803 19.60 11.31 29.01
C ILE A 803 18.35 10.45 29.08
N TRP A 804 18.43 9.40 29.90
CA TRP A 804 17.40 8.41 30.03
C TRP A 804 17.04 8.17 31.49
N GLU A 805 15.75 7.99 31.74
CA GLU A 805 15.30 7.27 32.92
C GLU A 805 15.56 5.76 32.72
N GLU A 806 15.81 5.03 33.81
CA GLU A 806 16.15 3.59 33.78
C GLU A 806 15.17 2.76 32.92
N ASN A 807 13.87 2.95 33.13
CA ASN A 807 12.83 2.20 32.42
C ASN A 807 12.79 2.53 30.93
N GLU A 808 12.98 3.80 30.55
CA GLU A 808 12.98 4.23 29.15
C GLU A 808 14.23 3.72 28.40
N LEU A 809 15.39 3.71 29.08
CA LEU A 809 16.60 3.14 28.51
C LEU A 809 16.43 1.64 28.26
N LEU A 810 15.86 0.91 29.22
CA LEU A 810 15.61 -0.52 29.08
C LEU A 810 14.61 -0.81 27.96
N GLU A 811 13.56 0.01 27.81
CA GLU A 811 12.60 -0.09 26.71
C GLU A 811 13.26 0.19 25.35
N GLN A 812 14.11 1.22 25.25
CA GLN A 812 14.83 1.55 24.01
C GLN A 812 15.85 0.47 23.63
N LEU A 813 16.65 0.01 24.60
CA LEU A 813 17.60 -1.09 24.39
C LEU A 813 16.85 -2.38 24.00
N GLY A 814 15.68 -2.63 24.59
CA GLY A 814 14.78 -3.72 24.23
C GLY A 814 14.25 -3.61 22.81
N SER A 815 13.75 -2.43 22.43
CA SER A 815 13.22 -2.12 21.10
C SER A 815 14.29 -2.25 20.01
N ASN A 816 15.48 -1.69 20.23
CA ASN A 816 16.58 -1.82 19.29
C ASN A 816 17.05 -3.28 19.15
N LYS A 817 17.14 -4.03 20.26
CA LYS A 817 17.44 -5.48 20.22
C LYS A 817 16.36 -6.26 19.47
N LEU A 818 15.09 -5.91 19.65
CA LEU A 818 13.97 -6.54 18.95
C LEU A 818 14.05 -6.28 17.43
N ILE A 819 14.30 -5.05 17.01
CA ILE A 819 14.44 -4.69 15.58
C ILE A 819 15.60 -5.44 14.94
N TRP A 820 16.77 -5.44 15.57
CA TRP A 820 17.92 -6.23 15.10
C TRP A 820 17.62 -7.73 15.10
N GLY A 821 16.89 -8.23 16.11
CA GLY A 821 16.45 -9.62 16.19
C GLY A 821 15.50 -10.01 15.06
N ILE A 822 14.53 -9.15 14.71
CA ILE A 822 13.63 -9.34 13.57
C ILE A 822 14.43 -9.33 12.27
N TYR A 823 15.33 -8.36 12.09
CA TYR A 823 16.15 -8.24 10.89
C TYR A 823 17.05 -9.47 10.67
N LEU A 824 17.77 -9.91 11.70
CA LEU A 824 18.61 -11.10 11.63
C LEU A 824 17.78 -12.38 11.49
N GLY A 825 16.65 -12.49 12.20
CA GLY A 825 15.73 -13.61 12.08
C GLY A 825 15.21 -13.76 10.65
N PHE A 826 14.90 -12.64 10.00
CA PHE A 826 14.50 -12.60 8.60
C PHE A 826 15.62 -13.06 7.65
N ILE A 827 16.84 -12.55 7.83
CA ILE A 827 18.03 -12.99 7.06
C ILE A 827 18.24 -14.49 7.21
N ILE A 828 18.25 -15.01 8.44
CA ILE A 828 18.48 -16.44 8.72
C ILE A 828 17.39 -17.29 8.07
N LEU A 829 16.11 -16.90 8.20
CA LEU A 829 14.99 -17.65 7.67
C LEU A 829 15.05 -17.75 6.14
N ILE A 830 15.32 -16.63 5.45
CA ILE A 830 15.44 -16.62 3.99
C ILE A 830 16.68 -17.38 3.52
N SER A 831 17.81 -17.24 4.20
CA SER A 831 19.01 -18.00 3.87
C SER A 831 18.80 -19.50 4.05
N LEU A 832 18.17 -19.94 5.15
CA LEU A 832 17.84 -21.35 5.36
C LEU A 832 16.89 -21.88 4.28
N TYR A 833 15.84 -21.14 3.97
CA TYR A 833 14.89 -21.51 2.91
C TYR A 833 15.59 -21.70 1.55
N ASN A 834 16.46 -20.77 1.16
CA ASN A 834 17.19 -20.87 -0.09
C ASN A 834 18.27 -21.97 -0.08
N ILE A 835 18.89 -22.27 1.08
CA ILE A 835 19.77 -23.44 1.23
C ILE A 835 18.98 -24.74 1.05
N PHE A 836 17.77 -24.86 1.62
CA PHE A 836 16.91 -26.03 1.39
C PHE A 836 16.50 -26.17 -0.08
N LEU A 837 16.17 -25.06 -0.74
CA LEU A 837 15.91 -25.05 -2.18
C LEU A 837 17.16 -25.48 -2.98
N TRP A 838 18.35 -25.03 -2.60
CA TRP A 838 19.59 -25.49 -3.22
C TRP A 838 19.79 -27.00 -3.05
N ILE A 839 19.59 -27.54 -1.86
CA ILE A 839 19.72 -28.99 -1.59
C ILE A 839 18.74 -29.79 -2.47
N THR A 840 17.52 -29.26 -2.65
CA THR A 840 16.45 -29.93 -3.40
C THR A 840 16.63 -29.83 -4.91
N ILE A 841 16.93 -28.63 -5.40
CA ILE A 841 16.97 -28.28 -6.83
C ILE A 841 18.36 -28.51 -7.43
N LYS A 842 19.41 -28.49 -6.58
CA LYS A 842 20.84 -28.57 -6.95
C LYS A 842 21.32 -27.44 -7.86
N GLU A 843 20.68 -26.27 -7.80
CA GLU A 843 21.08 -25.08 -8.54
C GLU A 843 21.91 -24.12 -7.68
N PHE A 844 23.18 -23.90 -8.04
CA PHE A 844 24.11 -23.05 -7.27
C PHE A 844 23.67 -21.58 -7.11
N THR A 845 22.74 -21.10 -7.94
CA THR A 845 22.15 -19.74 -7.81
C THR A 845 21.61 -19.50 -6.39
N TYR A 846 20.89 -20.47 -5.82
CA TYR A 846 20.30 -20.37 -4.48
C TYR A 846 21.36 -20.37 -3.37
N LEU A 847 22.47 -21.10 -3.58
CA LEU A 847 23.60 -21.12 -2.65
C LEU A 847 24.34 -19.78 -2.65
N TYR A 848 24.67 -19.24 -3.83
CA TYR A 848 25.33 -17.95 -3.95
C TYR A 848 24.49 -16.83 -3.32
N TYR A 849 23.18 -16.86 -3.55
CA TYR A 849 22.26 -15.92 -2.93
C TYR A 849 22.26 -16.03 -1.40
N SER A 850 22.17 -17.24 -0.86
CA SER A 850 22.18 -17.47 0.58
C SER A 850 23.47 -16.97 1.24
N LEU A 851 24.62 -17.24 0.61
CA LEU A 851 25.93 -16.79 1.08
C LEU A 851 26.06 -15.26 1.03
N TYR A 852 25.59 -14.63 -0.04
CA TYR A 852 25.54 -13.17 -0.14
C TYR A 852 24.77 -12.56 1.04
N ILE A 853 23.55 -13.02 1.32
CA ILE A 853 22.71 -12.44 2.37
C ILE A 853 23.36 -12.61 3.76
N ILE A 854 23.87 -13.80 4.08
CA ILE A 854 24.52 -14.07 5.37
C ILE A 854 25.71 -13.15 5.58
N LEU A 855 26.57 -13.03 4.57
CA LEU A 855 27.78 -12.22 4.65
C LEU A 855 27.47 -10.73 4.67
N PHE A 856 26.44 -10.28 3.94
CA PHE A 856 25.97 -8.91 4.01
C PHE A 856 25.39 -8.57 5.39
N GLY A 857 24.62 -9.48 6.00
CA GLY A 857 24.16 -9.35 7.39
C GLY A 857 25.32 -9.27 8.39
N ALA A 858 26.36 -10.08 8.22
CA ALA A 858 27.58 -10.03 9.03
C ALA A 858 28.35 -8.71 8.85
N PHE A 859 28.40 -8.18 7.63
CA PHE A 859 28.93 -6.84 7.36
C PHE A 859 28.14 -5.76 8.12
N GLN A 860 26.80 -5.78 8.08
CA GLN A 860 25.97 -4.82 8.81
C GLN A 860 26.22 -4.89 10.33
N LEU A 861 26.27 -6.09 10.91
CA LEU A 861 26.56 -6.26 12.33
C LEU A 861 27.92 -5.70 12.75
N THR A 862 28.94 -5.92 11.92
CA THR A 862 30.29 -5.43 12.20
C THR A 862 30.41 -3.91 12.00
N LEU A 863 29.71 -3.34 11.01
CA LEU A 863 29.68 -1.89 10.77
C LEU A 863 29.03 -1.11 11.93
N TYR A 864 27.99 -1.67 12.55
CA TYR A 864 27.21 -1.03 13.63
C TYR A 864 27.66 -1.40 15.05
N GLY A 865 28.87 -1.94 15.20
CA GLY A 865 29.45 -2.19 16.53
C GLY A 865 28.87 -3.39 17.27
N PHE A 866 27.90 -4.11 16.69
CA PHE A 866 27.47 -5.45 17.13
C PHE A 866 28.46 -6.54 16.69
N GLY A 867 29.66 -6.14 16.29
CA GLY A 867 30.70 -7.04 15.80
C GLY A 867 30.99 -8.17 16.78
N PHE A 868 31.78 -9.13 16.31
CA PHE A 868 32.10 -10.36 17.01
C PHE A 868 32.79 -10.17 18.38
N GLN A 869 32.88 -8.97 18.96
CA GLN A 869 33.35 -8.73 20.32
C GLN A 869 32.59 -9.56 21.39
N TYR A 870 31.35 -9.98 21.14
CA TYR A 870 30.64 -10.94 22.00
C TYR A 870 31.18 -12.37 21.91
N VAL A 871 31.76 -12.74 20.76
CA VAL A 871 32.29 -14.08 20.45
C VAL A 871 33.82 -14.13 20.69
N TRP A 872 34.52 -13.05 20.34
CA TRP A 872 35.97 -12.85 20.33
C TRP A 872 36.30 -11.44 20.84
N SER A 873 36.11 -11.19 22.14
CA SER A 873 36.26 -9.86 22.77
C SER A 873 37.65 -9.20 22.62
N ASN A 874 38.71 -10.00 22.40
CA ASN A 874 40.10 -9.55 22.26
C ASN A 874 40.77 -10.06 20.96
N SER A 875 40.06 -10.04 19.82
CA SER A 875 40.64 -10.46 18.54
C SER A 875 41.02 -9.28 17.64
N TRP A 876 42.20 -9.36 17.02
CA TRP A 876 42.63 -8.48 15.94
C TRP A 876 41.65 -8.48 14.76
N PHE A 877 40.90 -9.58 14.59
CA PHE A 877 39.91 -9.74 13.53
C PHE A 877 38.77 -8.72 13.65
N ASN A 878 38.43 -8.25 14.86
CA ASN A 878 37.37 -7.26 15.06
C ASN A 878 37.67 -5.94 14.34
N GLU A 879 38.95 -5.61 14.14
CA GLU A 879 39.36 -4.38 13.46
C GLU A 879 39.23 -4.46 11.94
N VAL A 880 39.19 -5.68 11.37
CA VAL A 880 39.17 -5.92 9.91
C VAL A 880 37.91 -6.66 9.43
N ALA A 881 37.08 -7.18 10.34
CA ALA A 881 35.95 -8.04 10.01
C ALA A 881 34.98 -7.42 9.00
N TYR A 882 34.64 -6.14 9.16
CA TYR A 882 33.72 -5.45 8.26
C TYR A 882 34.27 -5.36 6.81
N ILE A 883 35.60 -5.22 6.64
CA ILE A 883 36.26 -5.19 5.32
C ILE A 883 36.11 -6.56 4.67
N VAL A 884 36.38 -7.61 5.45
CA VAL A 884 36.29 -8.99 4.99
C VAL A 884 34.87 -9.32 4.57
N PHE A 885 33.87 -9.04 5.41
CA PHE A 885 32.48 -9.37 5.09
C PHE A 885 31.94 -8.59 3.89
N LEU A 886 32.27 -7.30 3.77
CA LEU A 886 31.88 -6.50 2.60
C LEU A 886 32.50 -7.04 1.30
N PHE A 887 33.79 -7.40 1.35
CA PHE A 887 34.47 -7.97 0.20
C PHE A 887 33.84 -9.30 -0.23
N VAL A 888 33.68 -10.23 0.71
CA VAL A 888 33.18 -11.57 0.41
C VAL A 888 31.69 -11.50 -0.01
N SER A 889 30.87 -10.62 0.58
CA SER A 889 29.49 -10.41 0.15
C SER A 889 29.40 -9.93 -1.30
N ASN A 890 30.24 -8.97 -1.70
CA ASN A 890 30.25 -8.47 -3.08
C ASN A 890 30.65 -9.56 -4.09
N VAL A 891 31.58 -10.44 -3.73
CA VAL A 891 31.96 -11.59 -4.56
C VAL A 891 30.77 -12.53 -4.80
N PHE A 892 30.03 -12.87 -3.74
CA PHE A 892 28.85 -13.73 -3.88
C PHE A 892 27.69 -13.04 -4.59
N LEU A 893 27.53 -11.73 -4.47
CA LEU A 893 26.58 -10.95 -5.25
C LEU A 893 26.87 -11.07 -6.75
N ILE A 894 28.14 -10.93 -7.17
CA ILE A 894 28.55 -11.11 -8.57
C ILE A 894 28.21 -12.52 -9.07
N PHE A 895 28.52 -13.56 -8.29
CA PHE A 895 28.23 -14.94 -8.68
C PHE A 895 26.73 -15.23 -8.74
N PHE A 896 25.96 -14.69 -7.80
CA PHE A 896 24.50 -14.75 -7.82
C PHE A 896 23.96 -14.11 -9.10
N THR A 897 24.35 -12.88 -9.42
CA THR A 897 23.91 -12.17 -10.61
C THR A 897 24.27 -12.91 -11.90
N ASP A 898 25.51 -13.41 -12.01
CA ASP A 898 25.98 -14.20 -13.15
C ASP A 898 25.11 -15.45 -13.40
N SER A 899 24.83 -16.19 -12.33
CA SER A 899 24.02 -17.42 -12.36
C SER A 899 22.53 -17.15 -12.54
N PHE A 900 22.01 -16.06 -11.95
CA PHE A 900 20.61 -15.70 -12.00
C PHE A 900 20.19 -15.14 -13.37
N LEU A 901 21.03 -14.31 -13.99
CA LEU A 901 20.75 -13.71 -15.29
C LEU A 901 21.37 -14.48 -16.47
N ASP A 902 22.04 -15.61 -16.22
CA ASP A 902 22.71 -16.43 -17.25
C ASP A 902 23.66 -15.57 -18.14
N LEU A 903 24.33 -14.58 -17.55
CA LEU A 903 25.06 -13.52 -18.28
C LEU A 903 26.18 -14.07 -19.17
N LYS A 904 26.82 -15.16 -18.75
CA LYS A 904 27.83 -15.86 -19.56
C LYS A 904 27.27 -16.38 -20.88
N LYS A 905 26.02 -16.88 -20.91
CA LYS A 905 25.39 -17.38 -22.13
C LYS A 905 25.00 -16.23 -23.07
N GLN A 906 24.54 -15.10 -22.51
CA GLN A 906 24.00 -14.01 -23.32
C GLN A 906 25.06 -13.05 -23.87
N TYR A 907 26.07 -12.69 -23.07
CA TYR A 907 27.04 -11.65 -23.43
C TYR A 907 28.44 -12.20 -23.72
N GLY A 908 28.72 -13.48 -23.43
CA GLY A 908 30.00 -14.11 -23.73
C GLY A 908 31.21 -13.37 -23.14
N LYS A 909 32.15 -12.94 -24.00
CA LYS A 909 33.42 -12.29 -23.62
C LYS A 909 33.24 -10.92 -22.91
N PRO A 910 32.40 -9.98 -23.39
CA PRO A 910 32.12 -8.70 -22.72
C PRO A 910 31.79 -8.80 -21.22
N TRP A 911 30.90 -9.72 -20.84
CA TRP A 911 30.57 -9.92 -19.43
C TRP A 911 31.73 -10.47 -18.62
N LEU A 912 32.55 -11.35 -19.21
CA LEU A 912 33.74 -11.90 -18.56
C LEU A 912 34.74 -10.79 -18.20
N ILE A 913 34.86 -9.76 -19.04
CA ILE A 913 35.67 -8.56 -18.77
C ILE A 913 35.06 -7.74 -17.64
N ALA A 914 33.76 -7.42 -17.71
CA ALA A 914 33.06 -6.67 -16.66
C ALA A 914 33.14 -7.36 -15.29
N LYS A 915 32.96 -8.69 -15.26
CA LYS A 915 33.11 -9.52 -14.06
C LYS A 915 34.51 -9.42 -13.46
N ARG A 916 35.56 -9.45 -14.29
CA ARG A 916 36.96 -9.26 -13.83
C ARG A 916 37.18 -7.86 -13.25
N VAL A 917 36.61 -6.82 -13.88
CA VAL A 917 36.68 -5.44 -13.37
C VAL A 917 35.99 -5.30 -12.02
N LEU A 918 34.79 -5.85 -11.84
CA LEU A 918 34.06 -5.81 -10.56
C LEU A 918 34.79 -6.57 -9.45
N LEU A 919 35.38 -7.73 -9.77
CA LEU A 919 36.21 -8.49 -8.83
C LEU A 919 37.48 -7.71 -8.45
N PHE A 920 38.18 -7.15 -9.44
CA PHE A 920 39.37 -6.33 -9.22
C PHE A 920 39.07 -5.10 -8.36
N TRP A 921 37.93 -4.44 -8.60
CA TRP A 921 37.46 -3.32 -7.80
C TRP A 921 37.17 -3.72 -6.34
N SER A 922 36.55 -4.88 -6.12
CA SER A 922 36.27 -5.40 -4.78
C SER A 922 37.56 -5.67 -4.01
N VAL A 923 38.55 -6.32 -4.66
CA VAL A 923 39.87 -6.57 -4.08
C VAL A 923 40.59 -5.25 -3.80
N SER A 924 40.55 -4.31 -4.75
CA SER A 924 41.21 -3.00 -4.61
C SER A 924 40.61 -2.19 -3.46
N ASN A 925 39.28 -2.19 -3.27
CA ASN A 925 38.64 -1.53 -2.13
C ASN A 925 38.98 -2.20 -0.79
N ALA A 926 39.05 -3.53 -0.76
CA ALA A 926 39.46 -4.25 0.44
C ALA A 926 40.90 -3.89 0.82
N LEU A 927 41.82 -3.90 -0.15
CA LEU A 927 43.22 -3.51 0.05
C LEU A 927 43.35 -2.02 0.43
N LEU A 928 42.69 -1.11 -0.29
CA LEU A 928 42.69 0.32 0.04
C LEU A 928 42.11 0.58 1.44
N SER A 929 41.08 -0.16 1.85
CA SER A 929 40.52 -0.08 3.20
C SER A 929 41.47 -0.61 4.29
N LEU A 930 42.40 -1.50 3.94
CA LEU A 930 43.46 -1.99 4.83
C LEU A 930 44.65 -1.00 4.90
N PHE A 931 44.99 -0.31 3.81
CA PHE A 931 46.16 0.59 3.74
C PHE A 931 45.86 2.05 4.12
N TYR A 932 44.70 2.59 3.76
CA TYR A 932 44.30 3.95 4.14
C TYR A 932 43.64 3.94 5.51
N PHE A 933 44.39 4.36 6.53
CA PHE A 933 43.94 4.49 7.91
C PHE A 933 42.52 5.06 8.01
N ARG A 934 41.60 4.26 8.58
CA ARG A 934 40.37 4.53 9.38
C ARG A 934 39.36 5.59 8.89
N TYR A 935 39.79 6.66 8.23
CA TYR A 935 39.07 7.87 7.85
C TYR A 935 38.11 7.67 6.67
N TRP A 936 38.54 6.98 5.62
CA TRP A 936 37.79 6.87 4.37
C TRP A 936 36.91 5.62 4.24
N HIS A 937 36.92 4.70 5.21
CA HIS A 937 36.27 3.39 5.02
C HIS A 937 34.76 3.49 4.74
N ASN A 938 34.01 4.33 5.46
CA ASN A 938 32.58 4.53 5.16
C ASN A 938 32.36 5.03 3.72
N TYR A 939 33.21 5.95 3.27
CA TYR A 939 33.13 6.50 1.91
C TYR A 939 33.48 5.44 0.86
N PHE A 940 34.48 4.58 1.13
CA PHE A 940 34.80 3.44 0.27
C PHE A 940 33.69 2.39 0.23
N ALA A 941 33.06 2.08 1.38
CA ALA A 941 31.93 1.17 1.44
C ALA A 941 30.71 1.71 0.66
N ILE A 942 30.40 3.00 0.81
CA ILE A 942 29.32 3.68 0.08
C ILE A 942 29.64 3.74 -1.41
N ALA A 943 30.86 4.14 -1.80
CA ALA A 943 31.29 4.21 -3.19
C ALA A 943 31.27 2.82 -3.86
N SER A 944 31.70 1.78 -3.12
CA SER A 944 31.60 0.39 -3.56
C SER A 944 30.14 -0.01 -3.79
N GLY A 945 29.26 0.22 -2.81
CA GLY A 945 27.83 -0.04 -2.92
C GLY A 945 27.17 0.68 -4.10
N MET A 946 27.48 1.96 -4.31
CA MET A 946 26.99 2.75 -5.44
C MET A 946 27.46 2.20 -6.79
N MET A 947 28.74 1.84 -6.94
CA MET A 947 29.27 1.31 -8.19
C MET A 947 28.60 -0.02 -8.58
N PHE A 948 28.46 -0.96 -7.63
CA PHE A 948 27.76 -2.22 -7.87
C PHE A 948 26.30 -2.00 -8.25
N SER A 949 25.64 -1.14 -7.50
CA SER A 949 24.26 -0.72 -7.71
C SER A 949 24.02 -0.13 -9.11
N PHE A 950 24.83 0.85 -9.53
CA PHE A 950 24.71 1.45 -10.88
C PHE A 950 25.01 0.44 -11.99
N THR A 951 26.00 -0.43 -11.79
CA THR A 951 26.35 -1.47 -12.78
C THR A 951 25.19 -2.45 -12.96
N PHE A 952 24.55 -2.88 -11.88
CA PHE A 952 23.43 -3.81 -11.95
C PHE A 952 22.13 -3.16 -12.45
N VAL A 953 21.88 -1.88 -12.15
CA VAL A 953 20.79 -1.11 -12.74
C VAL A 953 20.99 -0.95 -14.25
N ALA A 954 22.21 -0.66 -14.70
CA ALA A 954 22.52 -0.57 -16.13
C ALA A 954 22.29 -1.91 -16.86
N ILE A 955 22.70 -3.04 -16.24
CA ILE A 955 22.42 -4.38 -16.75
C ILE A 955 20.90 -4.62 -16.80
N ALA A 956 20.14 -4.24 -15.77
CA ALA A 956 18.69 -4.39 -15.75
C ALA A 956 17.99 -3.57 -16.85
N ILE A 957 18.46 -2.36 -17.14
CA ILE A 957 17.93 -1.49 -18.19
C ILE A 957 18.17 -2.07 -19.59
N ASP A 958 19.41 -2.52 -19.90
CA ASP A 958 19.72 -3.15 -21.20
C ASP A 958 18.82 -4.36 -21.49
N TYR A 959 18.52 -5.12 -20.45
CA TYR A 959 17.66 -6.28 -20.53
C TYR A 959 16.16 -5.97 -20.58
N TYR A 960 15.71 -4.90 -19.92
CA TYR A 960 14.33 -4.41 -20.03
C TYR A 960 14.02 -4.04 -21.49
N LEU A 961 14.97 -3.43 -22.19
CA LEU A 961 14.87 -3.14 -23.63
C LEU A 961 14.73 -4.42 -24.49
N LYS A 962 15.16 -5.58 -23.98
CA LYS A 962 15.04 -6.91 -24.63
C LYS A 962 13.76 -7.68 -24.23
N LYS A 963 12.81 -7.05 -23.52
CA LYS A 963 11.45 -7.57 -23.17
C LYS A 963 11.41 -8.86 -22.32
N LEU A 964 12.31 -9.04 -21.37
CA LEU A 964 12.25 -10.18 -20.42
C LEU A 964 11.67 -9.76 -19.05
N ILE A 965 10.51 -10.32 -18.69
CA ILE A 965 9.72 -9.95 -17.49
C ILE A 965 10.45 -10.20 -16.15
N ILE A 966 11.35 -11.20 -16.11
CA ILE A 966 12.12 -11.61 -14.90
C ILE A 966 12.94 -10.45 -14.30
N ILE A 967 13.15 -9.40 -15.07
CA ILE A 967 14.18 -8.39 -14.86
C ILE A 967 13.62 -7.17 -14.14
N TYR A 968 12.30 -7.01 -14.14
CA TYR A 968 11.61 -5.99 -13.38
C TYR A 968 11.91 -6.12 -11.88
N TYR A 969 11.77 -7.33 -11.32
CA TYR A 969 12.02 -7.57 -9.89
C TYR A 969 13.49 -7.42 -9.51
N TYR A 970 14.42 -7.86 -10.38
CA TYR A 970 15.86 -7.69 -10.16
C TYR A 970 16.29 -6.21 -10.22
N GLY A 971 15.79 -5.46 -11.21
CA GLY A 971 16.04 -4.02 -11.33
C GLY A 971 15.43 -3.22 -10.17
N LEU A 972 14.23 -3.59 -9.73
CA LEU A 972 13.57 -2.96 -8.59
C LEU A 972 14.29 -3.25 -7.26
N ALA A 973 14.77 -4.48 -7.06
CA ALA A 973 15.53 -4.86 -5.87
C ALA A 973 16.80 -4.01 -5.72
N THR A 974 17.56 -3.89 -6.82
CA THR A 974 18.79 -3.10 -6.84
C THR A 974 18.52 -1.60 -6.67
N PHE A 975 17.42 -1.08 -7.23
CA PHE A 975 16.98 0.30 -7.08
C PHE A 975 16.75 0.73 -5.62
N PHE A 976 16.08 -0.09 -4.81
CA PHE A 976 15.82 0.24 -3.41
C PHE A 976 17.10 0.31 -2.56
N LEU A 977 18.06 -0.59 -2.82
CA LEU A 977 19.36 -0.52 -2.16
C LEU A 977 20.14 0.74 -2.56
N VAL A 978 20.05 1.17 -3.83
CA VAL A 978 20.66 2.42 -4.31
C VAL A 978 20.11 3.61 -3.53
N ILE A 979 18.79 3.72 -3.43
CA ILE A 979 18.13 4.83 -2.74
C ILE A 979 18.53 4.86 -1.27
N ALA A 980 18.46 3.72 -0.58
CA ALA A 980 18.86 3.64 0.82
C ALA A 980 20.32 4.07 1.03
N SER A 981 21.22 3.62 0.15
CA SER A 981 22.64 3.97 0.17
C SER A 981 22.89 5.45 -0.14
N MET A 982 22.13 6.04 -1.07
CA MET A 982 22.20 7.48 -1.40
C MET A 982 21.72 8.34 -0.24
N ILE A 983 20.61 7.96 0.41
CA ILE A 983 20.08 8.69 1.57
C ILE A 983 21.12 8.69 2.69
N VAL A 984 21.70 7.53 3.02
CA VAL A 984 22.76 7.47 4.05
C VAL A 984 24.02 8.21 3.62
N GLY A 985 24.39 8.17 2.34
CA GLY A 985 25.47 8.97 1.78
C GLY A 985 25.25 10.47 1.99
N PHE A 986 24.04 10.97 1.68
CA PHE A 986 23.67 12.36 1.89
C PHE A 986 23.58 12.74 3.37
N GLN A 987 23.13 11.84 4.24
CA GLN A 987 23.15 12.05 5.69
C GLN A 987 24.59 12.15 6.23
N ASN A 988 25.51 11.33 5.72
CA ASN A 988 26.93 11.40 6.09
C ASN A 988 27.66 12.63 5.54
N LEU A 989 27.21 13.16 4.40
CA LEU A 989 27.66 14.44 3.86
C LEU A 989 27.01 15.65 4.55
N GLY A 990 26.06 15.42 5.47
CA GLY A 990 25.35 16.47 6.20
C GLY A 990 24.28 17.20 5.37
N TRP A 991 23.91 16.68 4.21
CA TRP A 991 22.88 17.26 3.34
C TRP A 991 21.45 16.92 3.79
N ILE A 992 21.30 15.83 4.55
CA ILE A 992 20.03 15.37 5.11
C ILE A 992 20.23 15.12 6.61
N GLU A 993 19.23 15.43 7.44
CA GLU A 993 19.29 15.12 8.87
C GLU A 993 19.44 13.60 9.11
N PRO A 994 20.32 13.17 10.02
CA PRO A 994 20.60 11.75 10.29
C PRO A 994 19.48 11.11 11.14
N LEU A 995 18.26 11.12 10.63
CA LEU A 995 17.15 10.37 11.22
C LEU A 995 17.25 8.91 10.79
N TYR A 996 17.48 8.03 11.76
CA TYR A 996 17.39 6.57 11.61
C TYR A 996 18.27 5.95 10.51
N GLN A 997 19.52 6.40 10.38
CA GLN A 997 20.51 5.90 9.40
C GLN A 997 20.48 4.37 9.26
N ASP A 998 20.58 3.66 10.39
CA ASP A 998 20.67 2.20 10.44
C ASP A 998 19.38 1.53 9.94
N LYS A 999 18.22 2.11 10.28
CA LYS A 999 16.91 1.55 9.92
C LYS A 999 16.62 1.72 8.42
N ILE A 1000 17.15 2.76 7.79
CA ILE A 1000 16.97 3.01 6.34
C ILE A 1000 17.72 1.95 5.52
N ILE A 1001 18.97 1.63 5.89
CA ILE A 1001 19.74 0.57 5.24
C ILE A 1001 19.12 -0.81 5.49
N MET A 1002 18.63 -1.09 6.70
CA MET A 1002 17.89 -2.33 6.99
C MET A 1002 16.64 -2.46 6.11
N ALA A 1003 15.83 -1.41 6.01
CA ALA A 1003 14.62 -1.43 5.20
C ALA A 1003 14.92 -1.62 3.71
N GLY A 1004 15.93 -0.92 3.18
CA GLY A 1004 16.37 -1.07 1.80
C GLY A 1004 16.86 -2.50 1.48
N SER A 1005 17.69 -3.07 2.35
CA SER A 1005 18.19 -4.45 2.18
C SER A 1005 17.11 -5.51 2.37
N MET A 1006 16.13 -5.30 3.27
CA MET A 1006 14.98 -6.21 3.39
C MET A 1006 14.16 -6.23 2.12
N LEU A 1007 13.86 -5.06 1.54
CA LEU A 1007 13.12 -4.97 0.27
C LEU A 1007 13.88 -5.64 -0.88
N GLU A 1008 15.19 -5.42 -0.97
CA GLU A 1008 16.05 -6.09 -1.95
C GLU A 1008 15.97 -7.62 -1.81
N ILE A 1009 16.11 -8.14 -0.60
CA ILE A 1009 16.05 -9.58 -0.31
C ILE A 1009 14.66 -10.17 -0.67
N ILE A 1010 13.57 -9.46 -0.36
CA ILE A 1010 12.21 -9.90 -0.72
C ILE A 1010 12.07 -9.97 -2.24
N LEU A 1011 12.47 -8.91 -2.94
CA LEU A 1011 12.33 -8.81 -4.38
C LEU A 1011 13.21 -9.81 -5.14
N PHE A 1012 14.44 -10.07 -4.68
CA PHE A 1012 15.26 -11.16 -5.21
C PHE A 1012 14.64 -12.54 -4.95
N SER A 1013 14.03 -12.76 -3.77
CA SER A 1013 13.35 -14.03 -3.48
C SER A 1013 12.12 -14.26 -4.37
N VAL A 1014 11.36 -13.20 -4.66
CA VAL A 1014 10.25 -13.22 -5.63
C VAL A 1014 10.76 -13.50 -7.04
N ALA A 1015 11.86 -12.85 -7.45
CA ALA A 1015 12.48 -13.07 -8.75
C ALA A 1015 12.99 -14.52 -8.93
N LEU A 1016 13.57 -15.11 -7.88
CA LEU A 1016 13.96 -16.52 -7.82
C LEU A 1016 12.75 -17.45 -7.96
N GLY A 1017 11.65 -17.18 -7.23
CA GLY A 1017 10.41 -17.96 -7.35
C GLY A 1017 9.82 -17.91 -8.76
N TYR A 1018 9.87 -16.74 -9.42
CA TYR A 1018 9.43 -16.62 -10.80
C TYR A 1018 10.35 -17.37 -11.78
N LYS A 1019 11.68 -17.27 -11.63
CA LYS A 1019 12.66 -18.04 -12.45
C LYS A 1019 12.42 -19.55 -12.30
N PHE A 1020 12.16 -20.02 -11.08
CA PHE A 1020 11.82 -21.41 -10.83
C PHE A 1020 10.55 -21.85 -11.57
N ARG A 1021 9.48 -21.04 -11.54
CA ARG A 1021 8.23 -21.35 -12.25
C ARG A 1021 8.43 -21.43 -13.77
N GLN A 1022 9.22 -20.52 -14.34
CA GLN A 1022 9.55 -20.55 -15.77
C GLN A 1022 10.30 -21.84 -16.16
N ASN A 1023 11.32 -22.22 -15.39
CA ASN A 1023 12.06 -23.46 -15.63
C ASN A 1023 11.17 -24.71 -15.53
N GLN A 1024 10.14 -24.70 -14.67
CA GLN A 1024 9.18 -25.81 -14.58
C GLN A 1024 8.23 -25.86 -15.78
N LEU A 1025 7.69 -24.72 -16.20
CA LEU A 1025 6.84 -24.64 -17.39
C LEU A 1025 7.58 -25.11 -18.65
N GLU A 1026 8.87 -24.80 -18.77
CA GLU A 1026 9.69 -25.27 -19.88
C GLU A 1026 9.90 -26.79 -19.86
N LYS A 1027 10.11 -27.39 -18.69
CA LYS A 1027 10.17 -28.85 -18.52
C LYS A 1027 8.85 -29.53 -18.85
N GLU A 1028 7.73 -28.97 -18.39
CA GLU A 1028 6.39 -29.46 -18.71
C GLU A 1028 6.11 -29.40 -20.21
N ARG A 1029 6.49 -28.31 -20.88
CA ARG A 1029 6.36 -28.15 -22.33
C ARG A 1029 7.19 -29.20 -23.09
N GLN A 1030 8.41 -29.45 -22.66
CA GLN A 1030 9.25 -30.53 -23.23
C GLN A 1030 8.62 -31.91 -23.02
N GLN A 1031 8.01 -32.15 -21.86
CA GLN A 1031 7.33 -33.41 -21.56
C GLN A 1031 6.06 -33.60 -22.40
N MET A 1032 5.26 -32.54 -22.58
CA MET A 1032 4.08 -32.57 -23.46
C MET A 1032 4.48 -32.85 -24.91
N LEU A 1033 5.56 -32.22 -25.40
CA LEU A 1033 6.08 -32.46 -26.74
C LEU A 1033 6.55 -33.91 -26.91
N ARG A 1034 7.24 -34.48 -25.91
CA ARG A 1034 7.61 -35.91 -25.90
C ARG A 1034 6.40 -36.84 -25.94
N ASN A 1035 5.37 -36.53 -25.17
CA ASN A 1035 4.13 -37.32 -25.16
C ASN A 1035 3.39 -37.23 -26.50
N GLN A 1036 3.36 -36.06 -27.14
CA GLN A 1036 2.79 -35.89 -28.49
C GLN A 1036 3.58 -36.67 -29.55
N ILE A 1037 4.92 -36.60 -29.53
CA ILE A 1037 5.78 -37.37 -30.46
C ILE A 1037 5.59 -38.87 -30.23
N SER A 1038 5.55 -39.33 -28.97
CA SER A 1038 5.32 -40.73 -28.63
C SER A 1038 3.92 -41.21 -29.04
N GLY A 1039 2.90 -40.35 -28.93
CA GLY A 1039 1.53 -40.66 -29.36
C GLY A 1039 1.43 -40.81 -30.88
N ASN A 1040 1.95 -39.85 -31.64
CA ASN A 1040 1.97 -39.93 -33.10
C ASN A 1040 2.75 -41.15 -33.61
N LEU A 1041 3.86 -41.49 -32.94
CA LEU A 1041 4.63 -42.69 -33.27
C LEU A 1041 3.83 -43.98 -33.03
N HIS A 1042 3.09 -44.06 -31.92
CA HIS A 1042 2.26 -45.21 -31.60
C HIS A 1042 1.18 -45.45 -32.66
N ASP A 1043 0.52 -44.40 -33.12
CA ASP A 1043 -0.54 -44.47 -34.12
C ASP A 1043 0.01 -44.84 -35.52
N ASP A 1044 1.13 -44.24 -35.93
CA ASP A 1044 1.78 -44.54 -37.22
C ASP A 1044 2.35 -45.97 -37.27
N LEU A 1045 2.91 -46.47 -36.16
CA LEU A 1045 3.38 -47.86 -36.05
C LEU A 1045 2.23 -48.85 -36.04
N ALA A 1046 1.15 -48.57 -35.31
CA ALA A 1046 -0.05 -49.41 -35.28
C ALA A 1046 -0.69 -49.53 -36.67
N ALA A 1047 -0.81 -48.42 -37.41
CA ALA A 1047 -1.33 -48.43 -38.77
C ALA A 1047 -0.41 -49.20 -39.74
N SER A 1048 0.90 -49.00 -39.65
CA SER A 1048 1.86 -49.65 -40.53
C SER A 1048 1.97 -51.16 -40.26
N LEU A 1049 1.99 -51.58 -38.99
CA LEU A 1049 1.98 -52.99 -38.59
C LEU A 1049 0.68 -53.68 -39.00
N SER A 1050 -0.47 -53.00 -38.86
CA SER A 1050 -1.77 -53.53 -39.31
C SER A 1050 -1.80 -53.76 -40.82
N SER A 1051 -1.23 -52.83 -41.61
CA SER A 1051 -1.09 -53.02 -43.07
C SER A 1051 -0.19 -54.21 -43.42
N LEU A 1052 0.88 -54.41 -42.65
CA LEU A 1052 1.82 -55.51 -42.86
C LEU A 1052 1.17 -56.85 -42.52
N THR A 1053 0.44 -56.94 -41.39
CA THR A 1053 -0.38 -58.10 -41.03
C THR A 1053 -1.41 -58.41 -42.13
N MET A 1054 -2.13 -57.40 -42.64
CA MET A 1054 -3.08 -57.56 -43.74
C MET A 1054 -2.42 -58.11 -45.01
N TYR A 1055 -1.28 -57.59 -45.45
CA TYR A 1055 -0.56 -58.11 -46.62
C TYR A 1055 -0.07 -59.54 -46.39
N THR A 1056 0.38 -59.87 -45.18
CA THR A 1056 0.82 -61.22 -44.81
C THR A 1056 -0.34 -62.21 -44.84
N GLU A 1057 -1.51 -61.78 -44.41
CA GLU A 1057 -2.73 -62.59 -44.32
C GLU A 1057 -3.41 -62.77 -45.69
N LEU A 1058 -3.38 -61.73 -46.53
CA LEU A 1058 -3.74 -61.83 -47.96
C LEU A 1058 -2.80 -62.76 -48.73
N SER A 1059 -1.51 -62.78 -48.37
CA SER A 1059 -0.52 -63.70 -48.96
C SER A 1059 -0.75 -65.15 -48.52
N LYS A 1060 -1.27 -65.37 -47.30
CA LYS A 1060 -1.65 -66.70 -46.79
C LYS A 1060 -2.93 -67.27 -47.43
N ARG A 1061 -3.88 -66.43 -47.85
CA ARG A 1061 -5.22 -66.88 -48.31
C ARG A 1061 -5.29 -67.33 -49.79
N LYS A 1062 -4.22 -67.23 -50.58
CA LYS A 1062 -4.15 -67.76 -51.96
C LYS A 1062 -2.77 -68.34 -52.25
N LEU A 1063 -2.62 -69.66 -52.04
CA LEU A 1063 -1.37 -70.41 -52.28
C LEU A 1063 -1.17 -70.89 -53.74
N ASP A 1064 -2.11 -70.61 -54.65
CA ASP A 1064 -2.06 -71.04 -56.07
C ASP A 1064 -1.74 -69.90 -57.07
N LEU A 1065 -0.98 -68.88 -56.66
CA LEU A 1065 -0.54 -67.81 -57.57
C LEU A 1065 0.78 -68.17 -58.27
N PRO A 1066 0.98 -67.80 -59.55
CA PRO A 1066 2.24 -68.02 -60.24
C PRO A 1066 3.41 -67.34 -59.50
N GLN A 1067 4.58 -68.01 -59.49
CA GLN A 1067 5.73 -67.68 -58.64
C GLN A 1067 6.16 -66.21 -58.68
N ASN A 1068 5.99 -65.53 -59.82
CA ASN A 1068 6.32 -64.12 -60.01
C ASN A 1068 5.43 -63.15 -59.21
N GLU A 1069 4.13 -63.44 -59.04
CA GLU A 1069 3.23 -62.60 -58.22
C GLU A 1069 3.49 -62.75 -56.72
N LEU A 1070 3.88 -63.97 -56.29
CA LEU A 1070 4.27 -64.25 -54.91
C LEU A 1070 5.57 -63.52 -54.55
N LEU A 1071 6.54 -63.50 -55.48
CA LEU A 1071 7.78 -62.76 -55.33
C LEU A 1071 7.51 -61.25 -55.19
N GLU A 1072 6.66 -60.67 -56.04
CA GLU A 1072 6.31 -59.24 -55.98
C GLU A 1072 5.64 -58.85 -54.65
N ARG A 1073 4.79 -59.73 -54.10
CA ARG A 1073 4.15 -59.49 -52.79
C ARG A 1073 5.13 -59.59 -51.64
N PHE A 1074 6.06 -60.55 -51.66
CA PHE A 1074 7.12 -60.63 -50.65
C PHE A 1074 8.11 -59.46 -50.74
N GLU A 1075 8.39 -58.96 -51.95
CA GLU A 1075 9.16 -57.73 -52.14
C GLU A 1075 8.41 -56.51 -51.58
N ARG A 1076 7.09 -56.40 -51.79
CA ARG A 1076 6.27 -55.34 -51.18
C ARG A 1076 6.22 -55.41 -49.67
N ILE A 1077 6.14 -56.62 -49.07
CA ILE A 1077 6.23 -56.81 -47.61
C ILE A 1077 7.61 -56.41 -47.10
N SER A 1078 8.68 -56.82 -47.79
CA SER A 1078 10.06 -56.46 -47.44
C SER A 1078 10.32 -54.95 -47.60
N PHE A 1079 9.70 -54.30 -48.57
CA PHE A 1079 9.75 -52.86 -48.76
C PHE A 1079 9.02 -52.12 -47.62
N LYS A 1080 7.78 -52.53 -47.30
CA LYS A 1080 7.01 -51.96 -46.19
C LYS A 1080 7.68 -52.17 -44.83
N SER A 1081 8.30 -53.32 -44.59
CA SER A 1081 9.07 -53.59 -43.37
C SER A 1081 10.30 -52.66 -43.25
N ARG A 1082 11.03 -52.44 -44.36
CA ARG A 1082 12.13 -51.46 -44.40
C ARG A 1082 11.67 -50.02 -44.18
N GLU A 1083 10.49 -49.65 -44.71
CA GLU A 1083 9.86 -48.35 -44.47
C GLU A 1083 9.55 -48.14 -42.97
N ILE A 1084 9.01 -49.15 -42.28
CA ILE A 1084 8.74 -49.12 -40.83
C ILE A 1084 10.03 -48.95 -40.03
N LEU A 1085 11.07 -49.74 -40.35
CA LEU A 1085 12.37 -49.61 -39.68
C LEU A 1085 13.01 -48.22 -39.87
N GLY A 1086 12.81 -47.60 -41.04
CA GLY A 1086 13.21 -46.21 -41.30
C GLY A 1086 12.49 -45.22 -40.38
N LYS A 1087 11.15 -45.32 -40.28
CA LYS A 1087 10.33 -44.45 -39.42
C LYS A 1087 10.66 -44.60 -37.93
N VAL A 1088 10.92 -45.83 -37.47
CA VAL A 1088 11.35 -46.10 -36.08
C VAL A 1088 12.70 -45.46 -35.79
N ARG A 1089 13.69 -45.59 -36.68
CA ARG A 1089 15.00 -44.95 -36.50
C ARG A 1089 14.89 -43.43 -36.48
N GLU A 1090 14.05 -42.85 -37.32
CA GLU A 1090 13.80 -41.39 -37.32
C GLU A 1090 13.18 -40.94 -35.99
N ALA A 1091 12.20 -41.66 -35.46
CA ALA A 1091 11.57 -41.31 -34.19
C ALA A 1091 12.50 -41.49 -32.97
N VAL A 1092 13.32 -42.54 -32.96
CA VAL A 1092 14.35 -42.74 -31.91
C VAL A 1092 15.38 -41.60 -31.94
N TYR A 1093 15.73 -41.11 -33.13
CA TYR A 1093 16.61 -39.95 -33.29
C TYR A 1093 15.95 -38.65 -32.79
N GLU A 1094 14.66 -38.45 -33.04
CA GLU A 1094 13.88 -37.28 -32.57
C GLU A 1094 13.68 -37.25 -31.05
N LEU A 1095 13.65 -38.41 -30.38
CA LEU A 1095 13.48 -38.51 -28.93
C LEU A 1095 14.78 -38.28 -28.14
N ASN A 1096 15.94 -38.18 -28.81
CA ASN A 1096 17.24 -38.00 -28.15
C ASN A 1096 17.69 -36.53 -28.15
N PRO A 1097 17.66 -35.82 -27.01
CA PRO A 1097 17.96 -34.38 -26.92
C PRO A 1097 19.43 -34.01 -27.21
N LYS A 1098 20.34 -34.99 -27.36
CA LYS A 1098 21.73 -34.72 -27.78
C LYS A 1098 21.85 -34.36 -29.26
N ASN A 1099 20.92 -34.82 -30.10
CA ASN A 1099 21.00 -34.66 -31.56
C ASN A 1099 20.72 -33.23 -32.05
N ASP A 1100 20.09 -32.39 -31.23
CA ASP A 1100 19.89 -30.96 -31.52
C ASP A 1100 21.12 -30.09 -31.22
N GLN A 1101 22.13 -30.63 -30.52
CA GLN A 1101 23.28 -29.86 -30.03
C GLN A 1101 24.56 -29.98 -30.87
N GLU A 1102 24.65 -30.92 -31.82
CA GLU A 1102 25.85 -31.11 -32.67
C GLU A 1102 25.61 -30.62 -34.12
N GLU A 1103 26.62 -29.96 -34.71
CA GLU A 1103 26.56 -29.16 -35.95
C GLU A 1103 26.45 -29.97 -37.27
N GLU A 1104 25.63 -31.02 -37.34
CA GLU A 1104 25.67 -31.98 -38.46
C GLU A 1104 24.43 -32.00 -39.40
N TRP A 1105 23.48 -31.07 -39.24
CA TRP A 1105 22.20 -31.14 -39.99
C TRP A 1105 22.35 -30.95 -41.52
N LEU A 1106 23.34 -30.15 -41.97
CA LEU A 1106 23.63 -29.97 -43.40
C LEU A 1106 24.36 -31.17 -43.99
N GLU A 1107 25.30 -31.75 -43.24
CA GLU A 1107 25.96 -33.01 -43.63
C GLU A 1107 24.95 -34.14 -43.79
N ARG A 1108 23.90 -34.17 -42.95
CA ARG A 1108 22.80 -35.12 -43.10
C ARG A 1108 22.04 -34.97 -44.44
N ILE A 1109 21.81 -33.75 -44.94
CA ILE A 1109 21.19 -33.53 -46.26
C ILE A 1109 22.11 -34.07 -47.35
N VAL A 1110 23.41 -33.77 -47.26
CA VAL A 1110 24.42 -34.21 -48.24
C VAL A 1110 24.57 -35.73 -48.24
N ASN A 1111 24.67 -36.36 -47.07
CA ASN A 1111 24.81 -37.81 -46.95
C ASN A 1111 23.56 -38.54 -47.45
N PHE A 1112 22.36 -38.03 -47.12
CA PHE A 1112 21.12 -38.58 -47.68
C PHE A 1112 21.10 -38.52 -49.22
N GLY A 1113 21.55 -37.40 -49.80
CA GLY A 1113 21.70 -37.25 -51.24
C GLY A 1113 22.68 -38.25 -51.85
N LYS A 1114 23.86 -38.43 -51.25
CA LYS A 1114 24.85 -39.42 -51.70
C LYS A 1114 24.25 -40.83 -51.70
N ASP A 1115 23.67 -41.24 -50.56
CA ASP A 1115 23.13 -42.60 -50.40
C ASP A 1115 22.02 -42.92 -51.41
N ILE A 1116 21.12 -41.97 -51.66
CA ILE A 1116 19.97 -42.22 -52.56
C ILE A 1116 20.40 -42.25 -54.03
N PHE A 1117 21.29 -41.35 -54.45
CA PHE A 1117 21.67 -41.21 -55.86
C PHE A 1117 22.75 -42.20 -56.29
N GLU A 1118 23.65 -42.61 -55.39
CA GLU A 1118 24.65 -43.65 -55.65
C GLU A 1118 23.99 -44.99 -55.99
N SER A 1119 22.90 -45.34 -55.28
CA SER A 1119 22.11 -46.56 -55.56
C SER A 1119 21.42 -46.58 -56.93
N LYS A 1120 21.41 -45.44 -57.64
CA LYS A 1120 20.73 -45.24 -58.93
C LYS A 1120 21.68 -44.82 -60.07
N ASN A 1121 23.00 -44.85 -59.85
CA ASN A 1121 24.02 -44.37 -60.79
C ASN A 1121 23.82 -42.92 -61.25
N ILE A 1122 23.33 -42.04 -60.36
CA ILE A 1122 23.16 -40.60 -60.62
C ILE A 1122 24.29 -39.85 -59.91
N GLU A 1123 25.00 -38.96 -60.60
CA GLU A 1123 26.09 -38.19 -60.01
C GLU A 1123 25.54 -37.08 -59.09
N PHE A 1124 25.85 -37.14 -57.79
CA PHE A 1124 25.43 -36.13 -56.81
C PHE A 1124 26.58 -35.22 -56.38
N ARG A 1125 26.41 -33.90 -56.55
CA ARG A 1125 27.39 -32.88 -56.14
C ARG A 1125 26.77 -31.92 -55.12
N ALA A 1126 27.46 -31.71 -54.00
CA ALA A 1126 27.08 -30.72 -52.99
C ALA A 1126 28.07 -29.54 -52.99
N LEU A 1127 27.57 -28.33 -53.24
CA LEU A 1127 28.33 -27.09 -53.29
C LEU A 1127 27.96 -26.22 -52.09
N ILE A 1128 28.77 -26.32 -51.02
CA ILE A 1128 28.60 -25.57 -49.78
C ILE A 1128 29.79 -24.61 -49.62
N PRO A 1129 29.57 -23.29 -49.44
CA PRO A 1129 30.65 -22.33 -49.26
C PRO A 1129 31.49 -22.64 -48.01
N GLU A 1130 32.83 -22.56 -48.12
CA GLU A 1130 33.72 -22.68 -46.96
C GLU A 1130 33.37 -21.62 -45.91
N GLY A 1131 33.15 -22.04 -44.66
CA GLY A 1131 32.78 -21.15 -43.55
C GLY A 1131 31.30 -20.79 -43.46
N PHE A 1132 30.39 -21.55 -44.08
CA PHE A 1132 28.95 -21.38 -43.87
C PHE A 1132 28.56 -21.61 -42.40
N ASP A 1133 28.03 -20.58 -41.74
CA ASP A 1133 27.57 -20.65 -40.34
C ASP A 1133 26.24 -21.41 -40.24
N SER A 1134 26.33 -22.72 -39.97
CA SER A 1134 25.16 -23.60 -39.80
C SER A 1134 24.31 -23.24 -38.58
N LYS A 1135 24.86 -22.53 -37.57
CA LYS A 1135 24.14 -22.10 -36.36
C LYS A 1135 23.20 -20.93 -36.60
N SER A 1136 23.47 -20.12 -37.63
CA SER A 1136 22.66 -18.96 -37.96
C SER A 1136 21.25 -19.30 -38.51
N VAL A 1137 20.94 -20.56 -38.78
CA VAL A 1137 19.56 -21.02 -39.06
C VAL A 1137 18.92 -21.45 -37.74
N VAL A 1138 17.74 -20.88 -37.43
CA VAL A 1138 16.96 -21.19 -36.21
C VAL A 1138 16.72 -22.70 -36.13
N SER A 1139 16.90 -23.30 -34.95
CA SER A 1139 16.82 -24.75 -34.74
C SER A 1139 15.52 -25.36 -35.28
N GLU A 1140 14.39 -24.68 -35.07
CA GLU A 1140 13.06 -25.09 -35.54
C GLU A 1140 12.96 -25.17 -37.08
N HIS A 1141 13.71 -24.35 -37.82
CA HIS A 1141 13.69 -24.33 -39.30
C HIS A 1141 14.54 -25.45 -39.92
N ARG A 1142 15.58 -25.93 -39.23
CA ARG A 1142 16.52 -26.94 -39.76
C ARG A 1142 15.81 -28.24 -40.15
N ARG A 1143 14.85 -28.68 -39.33
CA ARG A 1143 14.03 -29.88 -39.58
C ARG A 1143 13.21 -29.75 -40.86
N GLU A 1144 12.53 -28.62 -41.01
CA GLU A 1144 11.64 -28.38 -42.15
C GLU A 1144 12.44 -28.24 -43.46
N ILE A 1145 13.63 -27.62 -43.42
CA ILE A 1145 14.56 -27.58 -44.56
C ILE A 1145 14.99 -29.00 -44.97
N PHE A 1146 15.41 -29.84 -44.02
CA PHE A 1146 15.79 -31.23 -44.31
C PHE A 1146 14.65 -32.01 -44.97
N LEU A 1147 13.42 -31.89 -44.45
CA LEU A 1147 12.26 -32.60 -45.00
C LEU A 1147 11.88 -32.13 -46.41
N ILE A 1148 11.99 -30.83 -46.69
CA ILE A 1148 11.77 -30.29 -48.04
C ILE A 1148 12.79 -30.89 -49.02
N PHE A 1149 14.08 -30.86 -48.69
CA PHE A 1149 15.12 -31.36 -49.61
C PHE A 1149 15.16 -32.90 -49.68
N LYS A 1150 14.77 -33.61 -48.63
CA LYS A 1150 14.56 -35.07 -48.66
C LYS A 1150 13.48 -35.45 -49.66
N GLU A 1151 12.35 -34.74 -49.64
CA GLU A 1151 11.24 -34.97 -50.59
C GLU A 1151 11.68 -34.62 -52.02
N ALA A 1152 12.35 -33.48 -52.20
CA ALA A 1152 12.90 -33.05 -53.48
C ALA A 1152 13.88 -34.08 -54.09
N MET A 1153 14.81 -34.60 -53.29
CA MET A 1153 15.78 -35.61 -53.74
C MET A 1153 15.11 -36.96 -54.07
N ASN A 1154 14.12 -37.40 -53.27
CA ASN A 1154 13.34 -38.59 -53.58
C ASN A 1154 12.58 -38.46 -54.91
N ASN A 1155 12.02 -37.27 -55.18
CA ASN A 1155 11.33 -37.01 -56.43
C ASN A 1155 12.29 -37.02 -57.63
N ALA A 1156 13.47 -36.42 -57.49
CA ALA A 1156 14.52 -36.53 -58.51
C ALA A 1156 14.91 -37.99 -58.76
N ALA A 1157 15.23 -38.75 -57.71
CA ALA A 1157 15.68 -40.14 -57.83
C ALA A 1157 14.63 -41.08 -58.46
N LYS A 1158 13.34 -40.77 -58.34
CA LYS A 1158 12.25 -41.60 -58.87
C LYS A 1158 11.74 -41.18 -60.23
N TYR A 1159 11.74 -39.87 -60.52
CA TYR A 1159 10.95 -39.32 -61.63
C TYR A 1159 11.75 -38.46 -62.61
N SER A 1160 12.94 -37.96 -62.27
CA SER A 1160 13.63 -37.01 -63.15
C SER A 1160 14.38 -37.67 -64.31
N GLU A 1161 14.74 -38.95 -64.23
CA GLU A 1161 15.71 -39.60 -65.15
C GLU A 1161 17.03 -38.80 -65.30
N ALA A 1162 17.41 -38.06 -64.25
CA ALA A 1162 18.61 -37.23 -64.26
C ALA A 1162 19.89 -38.06 -64.25
N THR A 1163 20.93 -37.55 -64.92
CA THR A 1163 22.30 -38.05 -64.82
C THR A 1163 23.09 -37.36 -63.71
N THR A 1164 22.72 -36.11 -63.39
CA THR A 1164 23.40 -35.28 -62.40
C THR A 1164 22.40 -34.53 -61.51
N VAL A 1165 22.63 -34.53 -60.20
CA VAL A 1165 21.89 -33.71 -59.23
C VAL A 1165 22.86 -32.87 -58.41
N ILE A 1166 22.58 -31.56 -58.32
CA ILE A 1166 23.41 -30.60 -57.61
C ILE A 1166 22.63 -29.97 -56.46
N PHE A 1167 23.15 -30.06 -55.24
CA PHE A 1167 22.68 -29.32 -54.08
C PHE A 1167 23.62 -28.15 -53.78
N GLU A 1168 23.10 -26.92 -53.73
CA GLU A 1168 23.89 -25.70 -53.59
C GLU A 1168 23.33 -24.82 -52.46
N VAL A 1169 24.23 -24.21 -51.67
CA VAL A 1169 23.86 -23.26 -50.60
C VAL A 1169 24.48 -21.89 -50.89
N LYS A 1170 23.68 -20.84 -50.94
CA LYS A 1170 24.14 -19.45 -51.15
C LYS A 1170 23.78 -18.56 -49.97
N LYS A 1171 24.73 -17.71 -49.59
CA LYS A 1171 24.50 -16.63 -48.61
C LYS A 1171 24.14 -15.35 -49.34
N MET A 1172 22.98 -14.78 -49.02
CA MET A 1172 22.52 -13.47 -49.52
C MET A 1172 22.53 -12.44 -48.38
N ILE A 1173 22.49 -11.15 -48.72
CA ILE A 1173 22.39 -10.09 -47.70
C ILE A 1173 21.01 -10.19 -47.03
N GLY A 1174 20.99 -10.61 -45.77
CA GLY A 1174 19.75 -10.75 -44.97
C GLY A 1174 18.87 -11.95 -45.33
N ALA A 1175 19.40 -12.94 -46.05
CA ALA A 1175 18.70 -14.19 -46.36
C ALA A 1175 19.69 -15.31 -46.74
N LYS A 1176 19.24 -16.56 -46.72
CA LYS A 1176 20.00 -17.73 -47.21
C LYS A 1176 19.16 -18.50 -48.21
N GLU A 1177 19.80 -18.94 -49.26
CA GLU A 1177 19.19 -19.69 -50.34
C GLU A 1177 19.74 -21.12 -50.36
N PHE A 1178 18.84 -22.10 -50.33
CA PHE A 1178 19.15 -23.51 -50.54
C PHE A 1178 18.55 -23.93 -51.87
N ARG A 1179 19.34 -24.59 -52.72
CA ARG A 1179 18.95 -24.93 -54.08
C ARG A 1179 19.26 -26.39 -54.39
N LEU A 1180 18.31 -27.09 -55.01
CA LEU A 1180 18.53 -28.43 -55.58
C LEU A 1180 18.18 -28.37 -57.06
N LYS A 1181 19.06 -28.86 -57.93
CA LYS A 1181 18.88 -28.86 -59.38
C LYS A 1181 19.21 -30.22 -59.98
N ASP A 1182 18.34 -30.72 -60.84
CA ASP A 1182 18.59 -31.91 -61.67
C ASP A 1182 18.71 -31.53 -63.17
N ASP A 1183 19.34 -32.41 -63.96
CA ASP A 1183 19.49 -32.29 -65.41
C ASP A 1183 18.50 -33.15 -66.22
N GLY A 1184 17.45 -33.66 -65.57
CA GLY A 1184 16.51 -34.62 -66.12
C GLY A 1184 15.32 -34.02 -66.88
N LYS A 1185 14.26 -34.83 -67.05
CA LYS A 1185 13.02 -34.45 -67.79
C LYS A 1185 12.12 -33.44 -67.05
N GLY A 1186 12.45 -33.08 -65.81
CA GLY A 1186 11.65 -32.19 -64.96
C GLY A 1186 10.37 -32.84 -64.43
N ILE A 1187 9.76 -32.28 -63.37
CA ILE A 1187 8.50 -32.77 -62.79
C ILE A 1187 7.30 -32.10 -63.50
N GLU A 1188 6.32 -32.88 -63.99
CA GLU A 1188 5.06 -32.35 -64.53
C GLU A 1188 4.26 -31.61 -63.43
N THR A 1189 4.01 -30.31 -63.61
CA THR A 1189 3.33 -29.46 -62.62
C THR A 1189 1.81 -29.32 -62.83
N THR A 1190 1.26 -29.92 -63.87
CA THR A 1190 -0.15 -29.73 -64.32
C THR A 1190 -1.17 -30.67 -63.68
N ARG A 1191 -0.77 -31.64 -62.85
CA ARG A 1191 -1.69 -32.43 -62.00
C ARG A 1191 -1.48 -32.06 -60.53
N MET A 1192 -2.21 -31.05 -60.04
CA MET A 1192 -2.09 -30.56 -58.66
C MET A 1192 -2.62 -31.52 -57.57
N ASP A 1193 -3.27 -32.64 -57.90
CA ASP A 1193 -3.90 -33.54 -56.92
C ASP A 1193 -3.38 -34.99 -56.92
N ALA A 1194 -2.16 -35.26 -57.41
CA ALA A 1194 -1.58 -36.60 -57.36
C ALA A 1194 -0.23 -36.63 -56.63
N GLY A 1195 -0.23 -37.03 -55.35
CA GLY A 1195 0.84 -37.82 -54.67
C GLY A 1195 2.30 -37.32 -54.56
N ASN A 1196 2.73 -36.27 -55.26
CA ASN A 1196 4.16 -35.96 -55.45
C ASN A 1196 4.79 -35.03 -54.39
N GLY A 1197 4.18 -34.87 -53.22
CA GLY A 1197 4.77 -34.15 -52.07
C GLY A 1197 4.89 -32.62 -52.19
N LEU A 1198 4.53 -32.01 -53.33
CA LEU A 1198 4.68 -30.58 -53.62
C LEU A 1198 3.87 -29.66 -52.68
N SER A 1199 2.64 -30.06 -52.32
CA SER A 1199 1.80 -29.29 -51.38
C SER A 1199 2.44 -29.26 -49.99
N ASN A 1200 2.97 -30.39 -49.53
CA ASN A 1200 3.65 -30.51 -48.25
C ASN A 1200 4.91 -29.63 -48.19
N MET A 1201 5.71 -29.59 -49.25
CA MET A 1201 6.89 -28.71 -49.30
C MET A 1201 6.50 -27.22 -49.20
N LYS A 1202 5.41 -26.80 -49.86
CA LYS A 1202 4.90 -25.42 -49.77
C LYS A 1202 4.37 -25.07 -48.37
N GLU A 1203 3.65 -25.98 -47.73
CA GLU A 1203 3.14 -25.76 -46.37
C GLU A 1203 4.28 -25.62 -45.35
N ARG A 1204 5.33 -26.44 -45.48
CA ARG A 1204 6.54 -26.38 -44.64
C ARG A 1204 7.31 -25.07 -44.83
N ALA A 1205 7.47 -24.62 -46.07
CA ALA A 1205 8.08 -23.32 -46.35
C ALA A 1205 7.28 -22.16 -45.72
N LYS A 1206 5.94 -22.22 -45.78
CA LYS A 1206 5.06 -21.22 -45.16
C LYS A 1206 5.20 -21.19 -43.63
N LYS A 1207 5.37 -22.35 -42.96
CA LYS A 1207 5.62 -22.43 -41.50
C LYS A 1207 6.90 -21.70 -41.07
N MET A 1208 7.91 -21.68 -41.93
CA MET A 1208 9.18 -20.98 -41.68
C MET A 1208 9.19 -19.51 -42.14
N ASN A 1209 8.06 -18.99 -42.67
CA ASN A 1209 8.05 -17.71 -43.41
C ASN A 1209 9.09 -17.65 -44.54
N ALA A 1210 9.40 -18.79 -45.14
CA ALA A 1210 10.36 -18.94 -46.23
C ALA A 1210 9.67 -18.98 -47.59
N GLN A 1211 10.35 -18.51 -48.64
CA GLN A 1211 9.85 -18.53 -50.01
C GLN A 1211 10.37 -19.76 -50.75
N LEU A 1212 9.46 -20.57 -51.30
CA LEU A 1212 9.79 -21.75 -52.10
C LEU A 1212 9.47 -21.49 -53.58
N LEU A 1213 10.47 -21.63 -54.46
CA LEU A 1213 10.35 -21.50 -55.91
C LEU A 1213 10.68 -22.85 -56.56
N ILE A 1214 9.89 -23.25 -57.56
CA ILE A 1214 10.05 -24.52 -58.27
C ILE A 1214 9.99 -24.23 -59.77
N ASN A 1215 11.01 -24.66 -60.51
CA ASN A 1215 11.13 -24.50 -61.96
C ASN A 1215 11.40 -25.86 -62.61
N THR A 1216 10.74 -26.18 -63.72
CA THR A 1216 10.78 -27.52 -64.33
C THR A 1216 11.09 -27.51 -65.83
N LYS A 1217 11.53 -26.39 -66.40
CA LYS A 1217 11.68 -26.23 -67.86
C LYS A 1217 12.87 -26.98 -68.47
N ASN A 1218 13.93 -27.25 -67.71
CA ASN A 1218 15.16 -27.93 -68.14
C ASN A 1218 15.73 -28.70 -66.92
N GLY A 1219 15.09 -29.80 -66.55
CA GLY A 1219 15.24 -30.43 -65.24
C GLY A 1219 14.45 -29.70 -64.14
N THR A 1220 14.40 -30.29 -62.95
CA THR A 1220 13.74 -29.68 -61.77
C THR A 1220 14.74 -28.86 -60.98
N GLU A 1221 14.41 -27.60 -60.73
CA GLU A 1221 15.13 -26.72 -59.82
C GLU A 1221 14.20 -26.27 -58.68
N ILE A 1222 14.60 -26.57 -57.44
CA ILE A 1222 13.88 -26.21 -56.22
C ILE A 1222 14.75 -25.26 -55.41
N ILE A 1223 14.23 -24.05 -55.14
CA ILE A 1223 14.94 -22.98 -54.44
C ILE A 1223 14.14 -22.59 -53.19
N LEU A 1224 14.77 -22.64 -52.03
CA LEU A 1224 14.20 -22.23 -50.74
C LEU A 1224 14.98 -21.04 -50.20
N ILE A 1225 14.30 -19.90 -50.01
CA ILE A 1225 14.88 -18.66 -49.48
C ILE A 1225 14.37 -18.44 -48.06
N THR A 1226 15.29 -18.41 -47.09
CA THR A 1226 15.02 -18.20 -45.66
C THR A 1226 15.57 -16.84 -45.22
N LYS A 1227 14.84 -16.08 -44.41
CA LYS A 1227 15.28 -14.77 -43.89
C LYS A 1227 16.15 -14.90 -42.64
#